data_AF-A0A8B8CEB6-F1
#
_entry.id   AF-A0A8B8CEB6-F1
#
_cell.length_a   1.000
_cell.length_b   1.000
_cell.length_c   1.000
_cell.angle_alpha   90.00
_cell.angle_beta   90.00
_cell.angle_gamma   90.00
#
_symmetry.space_group_name_H-M   'P 1'
#
loop_
_entity.id
_entity.type
_entity.pdbx_description
1 polymer ?
#
loop_
_entity_poly.entity_id
_entity_poly.type
_entity_poly.pdbx_seq_one_letter_code
_entity_poly.pdbx_strand_id
1 'polypeptide(L)'
;MASSCVGADAAKMKPLNFPLDLSKVPADMAEVMQQIKQLAESMLFHWSEFPIVLPPSVTEILNDKDRQNQIFKDLFKAPVFDELEEVGTTPDGQLKNLSKKQLDDIWDNGEFDVDSVNFPGQVHKWRLTQLLQKGSQRAHNTMLDDAAISLRLMIITARNRFNSHFFSLTKSARELGRGLWLIFDILIGMPSTSPGDLQSKIQDEHMKHLVAELDIKPKYKSTLDKFCTYVKTMCEKLQSKNYQTAALRPPPVPYIYQTPGGQEIDLRLFNKDLINNCLPILSSILERGARGWHVQYRQKMMRDLQGQGLSNEEISQKINDAIMKEYLDRVFSGISTNTELENLQPGIGLLLVSQAKSVIAMKKAVSNVKDKLTIHKQMLKDHLEKTYPVKSRIVAWVNEQIARFEDDFIVQNLWSAHEEAIALCERQDLNQTAYFLKRDLNFIKEREAVLVKELGKVRIPNKRYTFSTRIWMPKNYIVTKVEGTKQTVIPTKIVQMEPMRGRMPPNITYSLERYRGRMTSSRYPFWRWWNYLQRTWAWSWNSLFFLGVVVPWCSPVSIRALLWIKPFIPDLELSQIDGTLYPKSSSKTRTFISTLRALWLHVLNSRRKFEETPDRGFLGKSLTRHLNRIWNYFFKGALGSFFLTLTYPLMCVGGSALSLIAALLVPVWVPIATLLFHLAGILIFDFDSPADNNKFSILFEALIYRILIMGLAQPIVALITGSLLCPLAALGISVFALAKRLGRGFWDTMMYFLVIRSRGRVPVSDGFVARRIAGPGLAANYFFQIKPEQALAALESKMELDELEVWRKNLEKKIEIPTEKYKKFVNQCFGPFSAGLVSDGVYSRLLKETQSLQKDLMVKVKEREARLNTGLMSNNSDKIKLPERELKITILQGAKMLEKFYTERVFPLINMTEEEFWEMKMLEFRDWRGLASKKFSEIFSKAFLIPLDGTDNLFRLEVKHLNLSRYTRMLASGNYRDDLDLVTEVHSPNALPFGKWDVVARAPSLDQNYFDPNKVIIYTTRYQTSRSRSKPWKPRRRSVTFDQLQIPLPLPHPGVIALSIYNREHEHSPNNLEDAYCQRILRATKDTPYVDLGESMTEEEMELEASTPENGAEEDPNFLHIAQQERTFSEEDMARLTDDNVKELKSVRIV
;
A
#
# COMPACT_ATOMS: atom_id res chain seq x y z
N MET A 1 40.18 -50.38 10.43
CA MET A 1 41.58 -50.20 10.88
C MET A 1 41.96 -48.74 10.70
N ALA A 2 41.96 -47.94 11.78
CA ALA A 2 42.74 -46.71 11.96
C ALA A 2 42.64 -46.32 13.45
N SER A 3 43.00 -47.26 14.32
CA SER A 3 43.20 -47.06 15.76
C SER A 3 44.69 -46.81 16.07
N SER A 4 45.44 -46.28 15.11
CA SER A 4 46.90 -46.22 15.21
C SER A 4 47.45 -45.00 14.48
N CYS A 5 47.34 -43.84 15.11
CA CYS A 5 48.21 -42.67 14.94
C CYS A 5 47.93 -41.64 16.04
N VAL A 6 47.92 -42.08 17.32
CA VAL A 6 48.05 -41.16 18.46
C VAL A 6 49.34 -41.57 19.16
N GLY A 7 50.46 -41.13 18.58
CA GLY A 7 51.73 -41.14 19.27
C GLY A 7 51.68 -40.13 20.40
N ALA A 8 51.57 -40.68 21.61
CA ALA A 8 52.07 -40.16 22.88
C ALA A 8 52.49 -38.68 22.95
N ASP A 9 51.61 -37.85 23.51
CA ASP A 9 51.91 -37.05 24.70
C ASP A 9 50.56 -36.77 25.39
N ALA A 10 50.20 -37.57 26.40
CA ALA A 10 48.99 -37.30 27.17
C ALA A 10 49.21 -36.04 28.00
N ALA A 11 48.28 -35.07 27.91
CA ALA A 11 48.37 -33.84 28.70
C ALA A 11 48.52 -34.18 30.20
N LYS A 12 49.59 -33.70 30.82
CA LYS A 12 49.91 -34.02 32.22
C LYS A 12 49.19 -33.04 33.15
N MET A 13 48.37 -33.59 34.03
CA MET A 13 47.66 -32.85 35.07
C MET A 13 48.52 -32.83 36.34
N LYS A 14 48.68 -31.65 36.96
CA LYS A 14 49.24 -31.53 38.31
C LYS A 14 48.20 -30.90 39.24
N PRO A 15 48.03 -31.40 40.47
CA PRO A 15 47.10 -30.81 41.43
C PRO A 15 47.49 -29.36 41.75
N LEU A 16 46.50 -28.51 41.99
CA LEU A 16 46.74 -27.13 42.41
C LEU A 16 47.08 -27.08 43.89
N ASN A 17 48.22 -26.50 44.27
CA ASN A 17 48.61 -26.35 45.68
C ASN A 17 48.08 -25.05 46.27
N PHE A 18 47.46 -25.13 47.46
CA PHE A 18 46.91 -23.97 48.16
C PHE A 18 47.75 -23.63 49.41
N PRO A 19 48.46 -22.48 49.43
CA PRO A 19 49.19 -22.03 50.62
C PRO A 19 48.18 -21.53 51.65
N LEU A 20 47.99 -22.29 52.72
CA LEU A 20 47.09 -21.98 53.84
C LEU A 20 47.91 -21.93 55.13
N ASP A 21 47.90 -20.78 55.81
CA ASP A 21 48.55 -20.58 57.12
C ASP A 21 47.53 -20.85 58.23
N LEU A 22 47.52 -22.08 58.74
CA LEU A 22 46.56 -22.55 59.74
C LEU A 22 46.86 -22.02 61.16
N SER A 23 48.00 -21.33 61.36
CA SER A 23 48.43 -20.83 62.68
C SER A 23 47.59 -19.65 63.20
N LYS A 24 46.86 -18.97 62.30
CA LYS A 24 46.06 -17.76 62.60
C LYS A 24 44.56 -18.02 62.71
N VAL A 25 44.15 -19.28 62.63
CA VAL A 25 42.73 -19.70 62.55
C VAL A 25 42.34 -20.44 63.83
N PRO A 26 41.15 -20.21 64.40
CA PRO A 26 40.65 -20.99 65.54
C PRO A 26 40.67 -22.50 65.26
N ALA A 27 40.98 -23.32 66.28
CA ALA A 27 41.23 -24.76 66.12
C ALA A 27 40.09 -25.51 65.39
N ASP A 28 38.84 -25.18 65.70
CA ASP A 28 37.65 -25.80 65.09
C ASP A 28 37.50 -25.49 63.59
N MET A 29 37.94 -24.29 63.16
CA MET A 29 37.93 -23.89 61.74
C MET A 29 39.15 -24.42 60.99
N ALA A 30 40.28 -24.59 61.67
CA ALA A 30 41.51 -25.10 61.07
C ALA A 30 41.32 -26.53 60.52
N GLU A 31 40.58 -27.38 61.24
CA GLU A 31 40.26 -28.76 60.80
C GLU A 31 39.40 -28.77 59.52
N VAL A 32 38.35 -27.95 59.46
CA VAL A 32 37.47 -27.83 58.29
C VAL A 32 38.22 -27.25 57.10
N MET A 33 39.03 -26.20 57.30
CA MET A 33 39.86 -25.62 56.24
C MET A 33 40.90 -26.60 55.70
N GLN A 34 41.44 -27.48 56.54
CA GLN A 34 42.37 -28.53 56.13
C GLN A 34 41.67 -29.61 55.29
N GLN A 35 40.45 -30.02 55.65
CA GLN A 35 39.65 -30.95 54.85
C GLN A 35 39.25 -30.35 53.50
N ILE A 36 38.83 -29.09 53.47
CA ILE A 36 38.51 -28.37 52.22
C ILE A 36 39.76 -28.23 51.34
N LYS A 37 40.93 -27.96 51.94
CA LYS A 37 42.21 -27.93 51.22
C LYS A 37 42.50 -29.29 50.58
N GLN A 38 42.45 -30.38 51.34
CA GLN A 38 42.70 -31.72 50.82
C GLN A 38 41.71 -32.09 49.69
N LEU A 39 40.44 -31.72 49.85
CA LEU A 39 39.42 -31.90 48.82
C LEU A 39 39.74 -31.07 47.56
N ALA A 40 40.10 -29.80 47.72
CA ALA A 40 40.48 -28.90 46.63
C ALA A 40 41.72 -29.41 45.87
N GLU A 41 42.76 -29.85 46.58
CA GLU A 41 43.99 -30.40 46.01
C GLU A 41 43.75 -31.75 45.31
N SER A 42 42.73 -32.52 45.72
CA SER A 42 42.34 -33.78 45.06
C SER A 42 41.50 -33.57 43.78
N MET A 43 40.70 -32.50 43.72
CA MET A 43 39.73 -32.27 42.63
C MET A 43 40.23 -31.27 41.58
N LEU A 44 41.06 -30.31 41.98
CA LEU A 44 41.51 -29.21 41.15
C LEU A 44 42.94 -29.41 40.67
N PHE A 45 43.16 -29.14 39.40
CA PHE A 45 44.46 -29.33 38.76
C PHE A 45 44.73 -28.18 37.78
N HIS A 46 45.96 -28.13 37.28
CA HIS A 46 46.33 -27.32 36.13
C HIS A 46 47.11 -28.18 35.13
N TRP A 47 47.22 -27.71 33.89
CA TRP A 47 47.99 -28.40 32.86
C TRP A 47 49.48 -28.08 33.04
N SER A 48 50.28 -29.07 33.47
CA SER A 48 51.73 -28.85 33.59
C SER A 48 52.43 -28.96 32.24
N GLU A 49 51.93 -29.85 31.38
CA GLU A 49 52.36 -30.01 29.99
C GLU A 49 51.10 -30.26 29.15
N PHE A 50 50.82 -29.38 28.19
CA PHE A 50 49.69 -29.50 27.25
C PHE A 50 50.20 -29.44 25.81
N PRO A 51 50.41 -30.58 25.14
CA PRO A 51 50.95 -30.60 23.78
C PRO A 51 49.89 -30.13 22.78
N ILE A 52 50.14 -28.99 22.14
CA ILE A 52 49.32 -28.48 21.04
C ILE A 52 49.84 -29.08 19.73
N VAL A 53 49.25 -30.20 19.31
CA VAL A 53 49.50 -30.88 18.03
C VAL A 53 48.26 -30.69 17.14
N LEU A 54 48.46 -30.09 15.96
CA LEU A 54 47.41 -29.91 14.96
C LEU A 54 47.27 -31.17 14.10
N PRO A 55 46.08 -31.44 13.52
CA PRO A 55 45.91 -32.53 12.57
C PRO A 55 46.88 -32.39 11.39
N PRO A 56 47.52 -33.47 10.94
CA PRO A 56 48.43 -33.41 9.80
C PRO A 56 47.69 -33.08 8.49
N SER A 57 48.34 -32.36 7.57
CA SER A 57 47.76 -32.15 6.23
C SER A 57 47.54 -33.48 5.52
N VAL A 58 46.54 -33.55 4.64
CA VAL A 58 46.42 -34.67 3.69
C VAL A 58 47.68 -34.78 2.82
N THR A 59 48.29 -33.63 2.48
CA THR A 59 49.52 -33.54 1.68
C THR A 59 50.79 -33.97 2.43
N GLU A 60 50.89 -33.74 3.74
CA GLU A 60 52.03 -34.11 4.60
C GLU A 60 52.05 -35.63 4.89
N ILE A 61 50.89 -36.28 4.94
CA ILE A 61 50.77 -37.73 5.21
C ILE A 61 51.22 -38.57 4.00
N LEU A 62 51.11 -38.04 2.78
CA LEU A 62 51.22 -38.82 1.55
C LEU A 62 52.61 -38.84 0.91
N ASN A 63 53.58 -37.97 1.26
CA ASN A 63 54.95 -38.03 0.73
C ASN A 63 56.00 -37.20 1.54
N ASP A 64 57.11 -37.83 1.94
CA ASP A 64 58.23 -37.17 2.66
C ASP A 64 59.20 -36.39 1.74
N LYS A 65 59.09 -36.53 0.40
CA LYS A 65 60.06 -35.97 -0.57
C LYS A 65 59.75 -34.55 -1.08
N ASP A 66 58.53 -34.04 -0.89
CA ASP A 66 58.07 -32.76 -1.47
C ASP A 66 57.63 -31.74 -0.40
N ARG A 67 58.31 -31.71 0.76
CA ARG A 67 57.97 -30.78 1.88
C ARG A 67 58.02 -29.29 1.54
N GLN A 68 58.59 -28.88 0.39
CA GLN A 68 58.81 -27.47 0.04
C GLN A 68 57.98 -26.92 -1.13
N ASN A 69 57.23 -27.73 -1.89
CA ASN A 69 56.82 -27.33 -3.27
C ASN A 69 55.31 -27.16 -3.54
N GLN A 70 54.44 -27.02 -2.53
CA GLN A 70 53.03 -26.65 -2.76
C GLN A 70 52.60 -25.51 -1.86
N ILE A 71 52.95 -24.30 -2.26
CA ILE A 71 52.39 -23.07 -1.68
C ILE A 71 51.06 -22.82 -2.41
N PHE A 72 49.92 -22.98 -1.73
CA PHE A 72 48.58 -22.69 -2.30
C PHE A 72 48.41 -21.23 -2.74
N LYS A 73 49.29 -20.32 -2.28
CA LYS A 73 49.26 -18.87 -2.53
C LYS A 73 49.27 -18.47 -4.01
N ASP A 74 49.84 -19.29 -4.90
CA ASP A 74 49.96 -18.97 -6.33
C ASP A 74 48.91 -19.68 -7.20
N LEU A 75 47.85 -20.25 -6.60
CA LEU A 75 46.84 -21.03 -7.31
C LEU A 75 45.97 -20.18 -8.27
N PHE A 76 45.78 -18.88 -7.98
CA PHE A 76 44.92 -17.97 -8.75
C PHE A 76 45.61 -16.61 -9.07
N LYS A 77 46.52 -16.58 -10.04
CA LYS A 77 47.18 -15.34 -10.52
C LYS A 77 46.51 -14.83 -11.81
N ALA A 78 45.90 -13.64 -11.77
CA ALA A 78 45.21 -13.06 -12.91
C ALA A 78 46.17 -12.59 -14.04
N PRO A 79 45.78 -12.70 -15.32
CA PRO A 79 46.53 -12.17 -16.46
C PRO A 79 46.55 -10.63 -16.43
N VAL A 80 47.60 -10.06 -17.01
CA VAL A 80 47.73 -8.60 -17.16
C VAL A 80 46.96 -8.17 -18.42
N PHE A 81 46.03 -7.22 -18.27
CA PHE A 81 45.18 -6.73 -19.37
C PHE A 81 45.84 -5.64 -20.23
N ASP A 82 47.10 -5.30 -19.93
CA ASP A 82 47.82 -4.20 -20.56
C ASP A 82 48.58 -4.67 -21.81
N GLU A 83 47.83 -5.14 -22.82
CA GLU A 83 48.37 -5.72 -24.06
C GLU A 83 48.54 -4.71 -25.21
N LEU A 84 48.13 -3.46 -25.00
CA LEU A 84 47.95 -2.51 -26.10
C LEU A 84 49.27 -2.08 -26.76
N GLU A 85 50.35 -2.05 -25.99
CA GLU A 85 51.70 -1.79 -26.52
C GLU A 85 52.10 -2.89 -27.49
N GLU A 86 51.79 -4.16 -27.17
CA GLU A 86 52.08 -5.33 -28.00
C GLU A 86 51.19 -5.39 -29.25
N VAL A 87 49.91 -5.00 -29.14
CA VAL A 87 48.97 -5.00 -30.28
C VAL A 87 49.26 -3.87 -31.28
N GLY A 88 49.68 -2.70 -30.78
CA GLY A 88 49.89 -1.50 -31.59
C GLY A 88 51.29 -1.38 -32.21
N THR A 89 52.27 -2.19 -31.81
CA THR A 89 53.65 -2.14 -32.32
C THR A 89 54.03 -3.37 -33.16
N THR A 90 54.90 -3.18 -34.16
CA THR A 90 55.56 -4.25 -34.92
C THR A 90 56.77 -4.80 -34.14
N PRO A 91 57.30 -5.99 -34.50
CA PRO A 91 58.51 -6.56 -33.86
C PRO A 91 59.72 -5.62 -33.85
N ASP A 92 59.76 -4.66 -34.78
CA ASP A 92 60.81 -3.64 -34.92
C ASP A 92 60.55 -2.36 -34.09
N GLY A 93 59.50 -2.35 -33.25
CA GLY A 93 59.14 -1.23 -32.36
C GLY A 93 58.40 -0.06 -33.04
N GLN A 94 57.94 -0.20 -34.28
CA GLN A 94 57.17 0.83 -34.99
C GLN A 94 55.65 0.64 -34.86
N LEU A 95 54.87 1.71 -34.91
CA LEU A 95 53.41 1.63 -34.83
C LEU A 95 52.79 1.02 -36.10
N LYS A 96 51.84 0.09 -35.93
CA LYS A 96 51.16 -0.63 -37.02
C LYS A 96 50.22 0.28 -37.83
N ASN A 97 50.26 0.19 -39.16
CA ASN A 97 49.35 0.91 -40.06
C ASN A 97 47.96 0.24 -40.11
N LEU A 98 46.91 1.03 -40.38
CA LEU A 98 45.54 0.52 -40.51
C LEU A 98 45.34 -0.31 -41.79
N SER A 99 44.53 -1.36 -41.70
CA SER A 99 44.13 -2.19 -42.85
C SER A 99 43.06 -1.52 -43.71
N LYS A 100 42.88 -1.99 -44.97
CA LYS A 100 41.84 -1.47 -45.87
C LYS A 100 40.43 -1.60 -45.28
N LYS A 101 40.11 -2.75 -44.67
CA LYS A 101 38.81 -2.98 -44.02
C LYS A 101 38.55 -1.98 -42.88
N GLN A 102 39.54 -1.75 -42.02
CA GLN A 102 39.44 -0.78 -40.92
C GLN A 102 39.26 0.66 -41.43
N LEU A 103 39.90 1.01 -42.55
CA LEU A 103 39.72 2.33 -43.18
C LEU A 103 38.31 2.52 -43.74
N ASP A 104 37.74 1.47 -44.37
CA ASP A 104 36.36 1.49 -44.86
C ASP A 104 35.35 1.58 -43.69
N ASP A 105 35.58 0.85 -42.59
CA ASP A 105 34.74 0.92 -41.38
C ASP A 105 34.77 2.33 -40.73
N ILE A 106 35.94 2.97 -40.72
CA ILE A 106 36.11 4.36 -40.29
C ILE A 106 35.31 5.32 -41.20
N TRP A 107 35.30 5.07 -42.51
CA TRP A 107 34.54 5.87 -43.46
C TRP A 107 33.03 5.80 -43.21
N ASP A 108 32.51 4.59 -43.00
CA ASP A 108 31.06 4.37 -42.85
C ASP A 108 30.54 4.77 -41.46
N ASN A 109 31.27 4.38 -40.40
CA ASN A 109 30.78 4.45 -39.01
C ASN A 109 31.68 5.27 -38.05
N GLY A 110 32.89 5.67 -38.48
CA GLY A 110 33.88 6.33 -37.60
C GLY A 110 34.44 5.42 -36.51
N GLU A 111 34.32 4.11 -36.71
CA GLU A 111 34.70 3.05 -35.78
C GLU A 111 35.47 1.97 -36.52
N PHE A 112 36.40 1.28 -35.85
CA PHE A 112 37.12 0.15 -36.44
C PHE A 112 37.51 -0.88 -35.38
N ASP A 113 37.70 -2.12 -35.82
CA ASP A 113 38.01 -3.26 -34.96
C ASP A 113 39.49 -3.69 -35.11
N VAL A 114 40.14 -4.01 -33.99
CA VAL A 114 41.55 -4.47 -33.94
C VAL A 114 41.63 -5.77 -33.16
N ASP A 115 42.22 -6.81 -33.73
CA ASP A 115 42.36 -8.12 -33.08
C ASP A 115 43.27 -8.06 -31.85
N SER A 116 42.89 -8.76 -30.77
CA SER A 116 43.70 -8.91 -29.54
C SER A 116 44.80 -9.97 -29.71
N VAL A 117 45.95 -9.76 -29.04
CA VAL A 117 47.12 -10.66 -29.09
C VAL A 117 47.11 -11.65 -27.93
N ASN A 118 46.81 -11.17 -26.71
CA ASN A 118 46.71 -12.01 -25.52
C ASN A 118 45.38 -12.78 -25.46
N PHE A 119 44.36 -12.37 -26.22
CA PHE A 119 43.03 -12.99 -26.24
C PHE A 119 42.55 -13.33 -27.68
N PRO A 120 42.90 -14.52 -28.21
CA PRO A 120 42.57 -14.91 -29.59
C PRO A 120 41.05 -14.99 -29.82
N GLY A 121 40.57 -14.36 -30.90
CA GLY A 121 39.16 -14.31 -31.27
C GLY A 121 38.36 -13.11 -30.72
N GLN A 122 38.97 -12.26 -29.90
CA GLN A 122 38.37 -11.01 -29.43
C GLN A 122 38.96 -9.79 -30.17
N VAL A 123 38.14 -8.74 -30.30
CA VAL A 123 38.53 -7.48 -30.96
C VAL A 123 38.34 -6.27 -30.04
N HIS A 124 39.27 -5.33 -30.10
CA HIS A 124 39.14 -3.98 -29.55
C HIS A 124 38.45 -3.10 -30.59
N LYS A 125 37.24 -2.62 -30.28
CA LYS A 125 36.51 -1.65 -31.08
C LYS A 125 36.86 -0.24 -30.66
N TRP A 126 37.46 0.50 -31.58
CA TRP A 126 37.89 1.88 -31.40
C TRP A 126 36.92 2.85 -32.07
N ARG A 127 36.61 3.95 -31.38
CA ARG A 127 35.84 5.06 -31.93
C ARG A 127 36.74 6.28 -32.04
N LEU A 128 36.78 6.86 -33.24
CA LEU A 128 37.45 8.13 -33.45
C LEU A 128 36.63 9.27 -32.85
N THR A 129 37.31 10.34 -32.44
CA THR A 129 36.58 11.52 -32.02
C THR A 129 35.84 12.16 -33.16
N GLN A 130 34.71 12.80 -32.82
CA GLN A 130 33.91 13.54 -33.78
C GLN A 130 34.69 14.72 -34.40
N LEU A 131 35.82 15.14 -33.83
CA LEU A 131 36.70 16.11 -34.49
C LEU A 131 37.44 15.49 -35.67
N LEU A 132 37.83 14.21 -35.58
CA LEU A 132 38.53 13.52 -36.66
C LEU A 132 37.55 13.01 -37.71
N GLN A 133 36.72 12.02 -37.36
CA GLN A 133 35.78 11.41 -38.29
C GLN A 133 34.56 10.84 -37.58
N LYS A 134 33.35 11.13 -38.08
CA LYS A 134 32.10 10.68 -37.49
C LYS A 134 31.48 9.47 -38.21
N GLY A 135 31.75 9.33 -39.50
CA GLY A 135 31.20 8.29 -40.37
C GLY A 135 29.96 8.73 -41.15
N SER A 136 29.88 8.33 -42.41
CA SER A 136 28.83 8.77 -43.34
C SER A 136 27.43 8.34 -42.89
N GLN A 137 27.26 7.10 -42.43
CA GLN A 137 25.96 6.55 -42.03
C GLN A 137 25.45 7.19 -40.74
N ARG A 138 26.35 7.47 -39.79
CA ARG A 138 26.01 8.16 -38.54
C ARG A 138 25.72 9.64 -38.76
N ALA A 139 26.42 10.29 -39.69
CA ALA A 139 26.10 11.64 -40.11
C ALA A 139 24.71 11.71 -40.77
N HIS A 140 24.37 10.72 -41.61
CA HIS A 140 23.02 10.60 -42.18
C HIS A 140 21.94 10.38 -41.12
N ASN A 141 22.16 9.47 -40.16
CA ASN A 141 21.23 9.27 -39.04
C ASN A 141 21.02 10.54 -38.21
N THR A 142 22.09 11.31 -37.96
CA THR A 142 21.97 12.60 -37.24
C THR A 142 21.10 13.60 -38.03
N MET A 143 21.22 13.62 -39.37
CA MET A 143 20.36 14.45 -40.22
C MET A 143 18.89 14.03 -40.14
N LEU A 144 18.61 12.72 -40.12
CA LEU A 144 17.25 12.20 -39.96
C LEU A 144 16.66 12.56 -38.57
N ASP A 145 17.48 12.55 -37.51
CA ASP A 145 17.08 12.98 -36.17
C ASP A 145 16.76 14.48 -36.14
N ASP A 146 17.62 15.32 -36.74
CA ASP A 146 17.39 16.76 -36.84
C ASP A 146 16.13 17.08 -37.69
N ALA A 147 15.92 16.32 -38.79
CA ALA A 147 14.70 16.40 -39.60
C ALA A 147 13.44 15.96 -38.84
N ALA A 148 13.55 14.94 -37.99
CA ALA A 148 12.46 14.51 -37.11
C ALA A 148 12.10 15.60 -36.08
N ILE A 149 13.08 16.34 -35.55
CA ILE A 149 12.84 17.50 -34.66
C ILE A 149 12.09 18.61 -35.39
N SER A 150 12.53 18.96 -36.60
CA SER A 150 11.84 19.95 -37.46
C SER A 150 10.39 19.52 -37.73
N LEU A 151 10.20 18.28 -38.17
CA LEU A 151 8.87 17.74 -38.49
C LEU A 151 7.96 17.64 -37.25
N ARG A 152 8.53 17.34 -36.07
CA ARG A 152 7.81 17.37 -34.78
C ARG A 152 7.24 18.76 -34.49
N LEU A 153 7.96 19.83 -34.83
CA LEU A 153 7.48 21.19 -34.60
C LEU A 153 6.22 21.49 -35.42
N MET A 154 6.17 20.98 -36.65
CA MET A 154 5.03 21.17 -37.55
C MET A 154 3.86 20.24 -37.21
N ILE A 155 4.10 18.92 -37.15
CA ILE A 155 3.03 17.93 -37.02
C ILE A 155 2.40 17.95 -35.62
N ILE A 156 3.21 18.15 -34.57
CA ILE A 156 2.75 18.06 -33.19
C ILE A 156 2.55 19.44 -32.58
N THR A 157 3.60 20.26 -32.45
CA THR A 157 3.47 21.50 -31.67
C THR A 157 2.60 22.53 -32.36
N ALA A 158 2.77 22.76 -33.67
CA ALA A 158 1.94 23.72 -34.40
C ALA A 158 0.47 23.26 -34.43
N ARG A 159 0.20 22.00 -34.78
CA ARG A 159 -1.15 21.42 -34.72
C ARG A 159 -1.80 21.56 -33.35
N ASN A 160 -1.05 21.32 -32.27
CA ASN A 160 -1.56 21.45 -30.90
C ASN A 160 -1.92 22.90 -30.52
N ARG A 161 -1.39 23.92 -31.21
CA ARG A 161 -1.83 25.32 -31.01
C ARG A 161 -3.21 25.59 -31.62
N PHE A 162 -3.60 24.83 -32.64
CA PHE A 162 -4.95 24.91 -33.20
C PHE A 162 -5.93 24.05 -32.37
N ASN A 163 -5.63 22.76 -32.21
CA ASN A 163 -6.52 21.81 -31.54
C ASN A 163 -5.80 21.04 -30.42
N SER A 164 -6.05 21.42 -29.16
CA SER A 164 -5.50 20.75 -27.97
C SER A 164 -6.22 21.17 -26.69
N HIS A 165 -5.99 20.45 -25.59
CA HIS A 165 -6.49 20.77 -24.26
C HIS A 165 -5.75 21.94 -23.58
N PHE A 166 -4.53 22.25 -24.01
CA PHE A 166 -3.66 23.24 -23.36
C PHE A 166 -3.05 24.21 -24.38
N PHE A 167 -3.19 25.51 -24.11
CA PHE A 167 -2.64 26.61 -24.92
C PHE A 167 -2.96 26.45 -26.42
N SER A 168 -4.25 26.56 -26.77
CA SER A 168 -4.76 26.34 -28.12
C SER A 168 -5.97 27.23 -28.46
N LEU A 169 -6.31 27.33 -29.75
CA LEU A 169 -7.50 28.06 -30.22
C LEU A 169 -8.80 27.41 -29.70
N THR A 170 -8.91 26.09 -29.82
CA THR A 170 -10.06 25.32 -29.32
C THR A 170 -10.27 25.47 -27.80
N LYS A 171 -9.18 25.51 -27.02
CA LYS A 171 -9.25 25.76 -25.57
C LYS A 171 -9.68 27.19 -25.28
N SER A 172 -9.16 28.18 -26.02
CA SER A 172 -9.56 29.58 -25.90
C SER A 172 -11.05 29.77 -26.16
N ALA A 173 -11.59 29.22 -27.25
CA ALA A 173 -13.03 29.28 -27.55
C ALA A 173 -13.88 28.66 -26.43
N ARG A 174 -13.45 27.52 -25.87
CA ARG A 174 -14.14 26.86 -24.75
C ARG A 174 -14.09 27.68 -23.47
N GLU A 175 -12.94 28.28 -23.14
CA GLU A 175 -12.80 29.12 -21.94
C GLU A 175 -13.53 30.47 -22.08
N LEU A 176 -13.60 31.04 -23.29
CA LEU A 176 -14.43 32.20 -23.60
C LEU A 176 -15.91 31.88 -23.36
N GLY A 177 -16.40 30.75 -23.90
CA GLY A 177 -17.77 30.30 -23.66
C GLY A 177 -18.07 30.06 -22.18
N ARG A 178 -17.12 29.50 -21.40
CA ARG A 178 -17.24 29.35 -19.94
C ARG A 178 -17.25 30.69 -19.22
N GLY A 179 -16.42 31.64 -19.63
CA GLY A 179 -16.39 32.99 -19.07
C GLY A 179 -17.70 33.72 -19.29
N LEU A 180 -18.25 33.67 -20.51
CA LEU A 180 -19.58 34.21 -20.82
C LEU A 180 -20.68 33.52 -20.01
N TRP A 181 -20.64 32.19 -19.88
CA TRP A 181 -21.60 31.45 -19.06
C TRP A 181 -21.53 31.84 -17.58
N LEU A 182 -20.34 32.10 -17.03
CA LEU A 182 -20.17 32.63 -15.68
C LEU A 182 -20.72 34.05 -15.53
N ILE A 183 -20.57 34.91 -16.54
CA ILE A 183 -21.19 36.25 -16.52
C ILE A 183 -22.72 36.11 -16.48
N PHE A 184 -23.30 35.25 -17.33
CA PHE A 184 -24.73 34.98 -17.28
C PHE A 184 -25.15 34.37 -15.95
N ASP A 185 -24.34 33.50 -15.35
CA ASP A 185 -24.61 32.97 -14.01
C ASP A 185 -24.54 34.04 -12.93
N ILE A 186 -23.63 35.01 -13.01
CA ILE A 186 -23.57 36.14 -12.07
C ILE A 186 -24.81 37.04 -12.22
N LEU A 187 -25.18 37.39 -13.46
CA LEU A 187 -26.26 38.35 -13.74
C LEU A 187 -27.65 37.75 -13.54
N ILE A 188 -27.86 36.50 -13.97
CA ILE A 188 -29.16 35.84 -13.99
C ILE A 188 -29.22 34.76 -12.91
N GLY A 189 -28.13 34.09 -12.56
CA GLY A 189 -28.18 32.85 -11.77
C GLY A 189 -28.66 31.71 -12.63
N MET A 190 -27.77 31.12 -13.41
CA MET A 190 -28.08 30.04 -14.34
C MET A 190 -28.37 28.74 -13.56
N PRO A 191 -29.28 27.87 -14.07
CA PRO A 191 -29.55 26.57 -13.46
C PRO A 191 -28.28 25.76 -13.20
N SER A 192 -27.97 25.52 -11.92
CA SER A 192 -26.88 24.67 -11.48
C SER A 192 -27.45 23.35 -10.99
N THR A 193 -27.43 22.37 -11.89
CA THR A 193 -27.99 21.03 -11.66
C THR A 193 -26.98 19.96 -12.00
N SER A 194 -27.08 18.85 -11.28
CA SER A 194 -26.32 17.63 -11.52
C SER A 194 -27.32 16.47 -11.66
N PRO A 195 -27.03 15.44 -12.47
CA PRO A 195 -27.79 14.19 -12.43
C PRO A 195 -27.65 13.46 -11.07
N GLY A 196 -26.82 13.98 -10.15
CA GLY A 196 -26.45 13.32 -8.90
C GLY A 196 -25.31 12.34 -9.16
N ASP A 197 -25.24 11.29 -8.35
CA ASP A 197 -24.34 10.18 -8.64
C ASP A 197 -24.96 9.28 -9.73
N LEU A 198 -24.76 9.70 -10.98
CA LEU A 198 -25.20 8.95 -12.16
C LEU A 198 -24.58 7.54 -12.18
N GLN A 199 -23.33 7.42 -11.75
CA GLN A 199 -22.60 6.14 -11.80
C GLN A 199 -23.13 5.18 -10.75
N SER A 200 -23.32 5.61 -9.50
CA SER A 200 -23.97 4.77 -8.48
C SER A 200 -25.34 4.30 -8.96
N LYS A 201 -26.16 5.20 -9.52
CA LYS A 201 -27.49 4.83 -9.99
C LYS A 201 -27.48 3.83 -11.14
N ILE A 202 -26.55 3.98 -12.08
CA ILE A 202 -26.38 2.99 -13.16
C ILE A 202 -25.95 1.65 -12.59
N GLN A 203 -25.04 1.65 -11.61
CA GLN A 203 -24.61 0.43 -10.93
C GLN A 203 -25.76 -0.22 -10.14
N ASP A 204 -26.60 0.57 -9.47
CA ASP A 204 -27.78 0.05 -8.75
C ASP A 204 -28.79 -0.57 -9.71
N GLU A 205 -29.09 0.08 -10.84
CA GLU A 205 -29.95 -0.47 -11.89
C GLU A 205 -29.33 -1.69 -12.60
N HIS A 206 -28.00 -1.70 -12.76
CA HIS A 206 -27.26 -2.84 -13.28
C HIS A 206 -27.38 -4.06 -12.37
N MET A 207 -27.15 -3.88 -11.07
CA MET A 207 -27.31 -4.93 -10.07
C MET A 207 -28.74 -5.46 -10.03
N LYS A 208 -29.75 -4.56 -10.06
CA LYS A 208 -31.17 -4.96 -10.14
C LYS A 208 -31.45 -5.77 -11.41
N HIS A 209 -30.91 -5.35 -12.56
CA HIS A 209 -31.11 -6.06 -13.82
C HIS A 209 -30.55 -7.48 -13.79
N LEU A 210 -29.38 -7.70 -13.20
CA LEU A 210 -28.76 -9.03 -13.13
C LEU A 210 -29.65 -10.04 -12.40
N VAL A 211 -30.41 -9.61 -11.39
CA VAL A 211 -31.24 -10.49 -10.55
C VAL A 211 -32.75 -10.40 -10.79
N ALA A 212 -33.21 -9.51 -11.67
CA ALA A 212 -34.64 -9.20 -11.86
C ALA A 212 -35.53 -10.41 -12.20
N GLU A 213 -34.97 -11.40 -12.91
CA GLU A 213 -35.68 -12.61 -13.35
C GLU A 213 -35.57 -13.78 -12.37
N LEU A 214 -34.81 -13.63 -11.28
CA LEU A 214 -34.73 -14.69 -10.28
C LEU A 214 -36.08 -14.87 -9.57
N ASP A 215 -36.34 -16.11 -9.20
CA ASP A 215 -37.47 -16.52 -8.40
C ASP A 215 -37.01 -17.43 -7.25
N ILE A 216 -37.90 -17.70 -6.30
CA ILE A 216 -37.60 -18.54 -5.13
C ILE A 216 -38.27 -19.91 -5.25
N LYS A 217 -37.57 -20.96 -4.82
CA LYS A 217 -38.19 -22.29 -4.70
C LYS A 217 -39.31 -22.25 -3.65
N PRO A 218 -40.40 -23.01 -3.83
CA PRO A 218 -41.52 -23.05 -2.87
C PRO A 218 -41.09 -23.32 -1.42
N LYS A 219 -40.06 -24.17 -1.22
CA LYS A 219 -39.49 -24.51 0.10
C LYS A 219 -39.01 -23.29 0.89
N TYR A 220 -38.44 -22.28 0.23
CA TYR A 220 -37.85 -21.12 0.90
C TYR A 220 -38.78 -19.90 0.94
N LYS A 221 -40.02 -20.03 0.45
CA LYS A 221 -40.99 -18.92 0.40
C LYS A 221 -41.37 -18.41 1.79
N SER A 222 -41.62 -19.32 2.74
CA SER A 222 -41.93 -18.95 4.14
C SER A 222 -40.80 -18.13 4.78
N THR A 223 -39.54 -18.52 4.57
CA THR A 223 -38.37 -17.78 5.06
C THR A 223 -38.28 -16.39 4.45
N LEU A 224 -38.52 -16.27 3.14
CA LEU A 224 -38.53 -14.99 2.43
C LEU A 224 -39.60 -14.06 3.02
N ASP A 225 -40.81 -14.56 3.25
CA ASP A 225 -41.90 -13.76 3.82
C ASP A 225 -41.60 -13.34 5.27
N LYS A 226 -41.05 -14.23 6.10
CA LYS A 226 -40.62 -13.92 7.49
C LYS A 226 -39.57 -12.81 7.50
N PHE A 227 -38.54 -12.89 6.65
CA PHE A 227 -37.52 -11.85 6.53
C PHE A 227 -38.09 -10.52 6.02
N CYS A 228 -38.87 -10.53 4.94
CA CYS A 228 -39.39 -9.29 4.35
C CYS A 228 -40.40 -8.57 5.27
N THR A 229 -41.20 -9.35 6.01
CA THR A 229 -42.13 -8.82 7.04
C THR A 229 -41.37 -8.24 8.24
N TYR A 230 -40.28 -8.89 8.65
CA TYR A 230 -39.38 -8.35 9.68
C TYR A 230 -38.77 -7.02 9.25
N VAL A 231 -38.25 -6.92 8.02
CA VAL A 231 -37.68 -5.66 7.49
C VAL A 231 -38.71 -4.54 7.54
N LYS A 232 -39.94 -4.81 7.07
CA LYS A 232 -41.05 -3.83 7.11
C LYS A 232 -41.34 -3.36 8.53
N THR A 233 -41.53 -4.32 9.45
CA THR A 233 -41.86 -4.05 10.86
C THR A 233 -40.75 -3.29 11.59
N MET A 234 -39.48 -3.63 11.32
CA MET A 234 -38.34 -2.98 11.95
C MET A 234 -38.04 -1.61 11.37
N CYS A 235 -38.26 -1.38 10.07
CA CYS A 235 -38.22 -0.03 9.50
C CYS A 235 -39.21 0.89 10.22
N GLU A 236 -40.44 0.42 10.46
CA GLU A 236 -41.46 1.17 11.21
C GLU A 236 -41.04 1.43 12.68
N LYS A 237 -40.44 0.43 13.35
CA LYS A 237 -39.95 0.57 14.74
C LYS A 237 -38.73 1.51 14.86
N LEU A 238 -37.76 1.43 13.93
CA LEU A 238 -36.52 2.23 13.94
C LEU A 238 -36.76 3.71 13.64
N GLN A 239 -37.87 4.05 12.99
CA GLN A 239 -38.31 5.44 12.86
C GLN A 239 -38.69 6.06 14.22
N SER A 240 -39.01 5.26 15.24
CA SER A 240 -39.18 5.71 16.63
C SER A 240 -37.83 6.00 17.29
N LYS A 241 -37.69 7.18 17.93
CA LYS A 241 -36.44 7.63 18.58
C LYS A 241 -35.89 6.63 19.62
N ASN A 242 -36.76 5.81 20.23
CA ASN A 242 -36.40 4.88 21.29
C ASN A 242 -35.65 3.63 20.81
N TYR A 243 -35.69 3.32 19.51
CA TYR A 243 -35.05 2.13 18.93
C TYR A 243 -33.81 2.44 18.08
N GLN A 244 -33.40 3.70 17.98
CA GLN A 244 -32.27 4.10 17.11
C GLN A 244 -30.93 3.48 17.55
N THR A 245 -30.76 3.13 18.81
CA THR A 245 -29.54 2.49 19.36
C THR A 245 -29.65 0.98 19.56
N ALA A 246 -30.80 0.36 19.24
CA ALA A 246 -30.98 -1.08 19.43
C ALA A 246 -30.11 -1.90 18.46
N ALA A 247 -29.51 -2.98 18.96
CA ALA A 247 -28.82 -3.97 18.15
C ALA A 247 -29.85 -4.74 17.29
N LEU A 248 -29.64 -4.80 15.98
CA LEU A 248 -30.53 -5.48 15.05
C LEU A 248 -30.11 -6.94 14.89
N ARG A 249 -31.07 -7.86 15.01
CA ARG A 249 -30.88 -9.30 14.79
C ARG A 249 -31.88 -9.79 13.74
N PRO A 250 -31.60 -9.60 12.43
CA PRO A 250 -32.51 -10.03 11.39
C PRO A 250 -32.59 -11.56 11.29
N PRO A 251 -33.73 -12.13 10.87
CA PRO A 251 -33.88 -13.56 10.64
C PRO A 251 -33.04 -14.01 9.42
N PRO A 252 -32.77 -15.33 9.27
CA PRO A 252 -31.99 -15.85 8.16
C PRO A 252 -32.65 -15.57 6.80
N VAL A 253 -31.82 -15.41 5.77
CA VAL A 253 -32.23 -15.06 4.40
C VAL A 253 -32.04 -16.26 3.49
N PRO A 254 -32.90 -16.47 2.47
CA PRO A 254 -32.67 -17.48 1.44
C PRO A 254 -31.41 -17.17 0.60
N TYR A 255 -30.54 -18.17 0.43
CA TYR A 255 -29.33 -18.08 -0.40
C TYR A 255 -29.41 -18.84 -1.73
N ILE A 256 -30.44 -19.67 -1.91
CA ILE A 256 -30.67 -20.46 -3.13
C ILE A 256 -31.88 -19.89 -3.87
N TYR A 257 -31.69 -19.58 -5.14
CA TYR A 257 -32.71 -19.01 -6.04
C TYR A 257 -32.84 -19.87 -7.30
N GLN A 258 -33.86 -19.59 -8.10
CA GLN A 258 -34.13 -20.29 -9.35
C GLN A 258 -34.25 -19.29 -10.51
N THR A 259 -33.71 -19.64 -11.68
CA THR A 259 -33.96 -18.89 -12.91
C THR A 259 -35.32 -19.27 -13.50
N PRO A 260 -35.89 -18.47 -14.43
CA PRO A 260 -37.12 -18.85 -15.13
C PRO A 260 -37.01 -20.16 -15.91
N GLY A 261 -35.79 -20.53 -16.33
CA GLY A 261 -35.49 -21.81 -16.99
C GLY A 261 -35.33 -22.99 -16.04
N GLY A 262 -35.63 -22.80 -14.75
CA GLY A 262 -35.58 -23.84 -13.73
C GLY A 262 -34.19 -24.13 -13.15
N GLN A 263 -33.14 -23.44 -13.61
CA GLN A 263 -31.77 -23.63 -13.14
C GLN A 263 -31.60 -23.07 -11.72
N GLU A 264 -30.94 -23.84 -10.85
CA GLU A 264 -30.62 -23.41 -9.49
C GLU A 264 -29.42 -22.46 -9.47
N ILE A 265 -29.54 -21.39 -8.68
CA ILE A 265 -28.53 -20.37 -8.46
C ILE A 265 -28.17 -20.38 -6.98
N ASP A 266 -26.98 -20.85 -6.66
CA ASP A 266 -26.48 -20.95 -5.29
C ASP A 266 -25.57 -19.75 -4.96
N LEU A 267 -26.02 -18.93 -4.02
CA LEU A 267 -25.32 -17.71 -3.57
C LEU A 267 -24.80 -17.85 -2.13
N ARG A 268 -24.67 -19.07 -1.57
CA ARG A 268 -24.18 -19.29 -0.19
C ARG A 268 -22.82 -18.62 0.07
N LEU A 269 -21.94 -18.56 -0.93
CA LEU A 269 -20.65 -17.87 -0.85
C LEU A 269 -20.75 -16.35 -0.57
N PHE A 270 -21.92 -15.71 -0.70
CA PHE A 270 -22.07 -14.30 -0.34
C PHE A 270 -22.16 -14.08 1.17
N ASN A 271 -22.36 -15.13 1.98
CA ASN A 271 -22.31 -15.04 3.44
C ASN A 271 -20.86 -14.93 3.92
N LYS A 272 -20.56 -13.86 4.68
CA LYS A 272 -19.20 -13.58 5.16
C LYS A 272 -18.69 -14.63 6.15
N ASP A 273 -19.53 -15.07 7.08
CA ASP A 273 -19.13 -15.98 8.14
C ASP A 273 -18.79 -17.36 7.55
N LEU A 274 -19.61 -17.83 6.61
CA LEU A 274 -19.37 -19.09 5.90
C LEU A 274 -18.02 -19.07 5.14
N ILE A 275 -17.74 -17.99 4.41
CA ILE A 275 -16.46 -17.86 3.71
C ILE A 275 -15.29 -17.78 4.69
N ASN A 276 -15.38 -16.95 5.72
CA ASN A 276 -14.30 -16.79 6.70
C ASN A 276 -13.91 -18.12 7.35
N ASN A 277 -14.87 -19.03 7.55
CA ASN A 277 -14.63 -20.39 8.04
C ASN A 277 -13.96 -21.31 6.98
N CYS A 278 -14.27 -21.13 5.70
CA CYS A 278 -13.65 -21.89 4.61
C CYS A 278 -12.21 -21.44 4.31
N LEU A 279 -11.89 -20.14 4.46
CA LEU A 279 -10.60 -19.55 4.12
C LEU A 279 -9.37 -20.27 4.73
N PRO A 280 -9.30 -20.56 6.04
CA PRO A 280 -8.15 -21.24 6.65
C PRO A 280 -7.96 -22.68 6.12
N ILE A 281 -9.07 -23.38 5.84
CA ILE A 281 -9.03 -24.73 5.24
C ILE A 281 -8.47 -24.63 3.81
N LEU A 282 -8.90 -23.63 3.04
CA LEU A 282 -8.39 -23.37 1.70
C LEU A 282 -6.89 -23.03 1.69
N SER A 283 -6.39 -22.24 2.64
CA SER A 283 -4.94 -21.95 2.72
C SER A 283 -4.11 -23.22 2.93
N SER A 284 -4.57 -24.12 3.80
CA SER A 284 -3.92 -25.42 4.02
C SER A 284 -3.86 -26.27 2.73
N ILE A 285 -4.98 -26.33 1.99
CA ILE A 285 -5.04 -27.07 0.72
C ILE A 285 -4.13 -26.43 -0.35
N LEU A 286 -4.11 -25.10 -0.46
CA LEU A 286 -3.28 -24.37 -1.42
C LEU A 286 -1.79 -24.57 -1.16
N GLU A 287 -1.36 -24.51 0.09
CA GLU A 287 0.03 -24.76 0.50
C GLU A 287 0.45 -26.19 0.23
N ARG A 288 -0.39 -27.17 0.59
CA ARG A 288 -0.15 -28.59 0.30
C ARG A 288 -0.09 -28.83 -1.22
N GLY A 289 -0.97 -28.20 -1.97
CA GLY A 289 -1.04 -28.30 -3.43
C GLY A 289 0.19 -27.73 -4.15
N ALA A 290 0.90 -26.75 -3.58
CA ALA A 290 2.07 -26.14 -4.20
C ALA A 290 3.41 -26.86 -3.89
N ARG A 291 3.43 -27.72 -2.87
CA ARG A 291 4.67 -28.22 -2.24
C ARG A 291 5.45 -29.19 -3.15
N GLY A 292 6.64 -28.76 -3.59
CA GLY A 292 7.77 -29.59 -4.06
C GLY A 292 7.65 -30.27 -5.44
N TRP A 293 6.47 -30.69 -5.87
CA TRP A 293 6.30 -31.53 -7.07
C TRP A 293 6.59 -30.81 -8.40
N HIS A 294 6.41 -29.49 -8.46
CA HIS A 294 6.52 -28.70 -9.68
C HIS A 294 7.95 -28.69 -10.26
N VAL A 295 8.96 -28.92 -9.41
CA VAL A 295 10.37 -29.04 -9.82
C VAL A 295 10.60 -30.32 -10.63
N GLN A 296 10.09 -31.46 -10.16
CA GLN A 296 10.20 -32.74 -10.88
C GLN A 296 9.37 -32.73 -12.17
N TYR A 297 8.16 -32.12 -12.12
CA TYR A 297 7.29 -32.01 -13.29
C TYR A 297 7.90 -31.12 -14.38
N ARG A 298 8.56 -30.01 -14.01
CA ARG A 298 9.36 -29.17 -14.92
C ARG A 298 10.42 -30.01 -15.64
N GLN A 299 11.22 -30.79 -14.92
CA GLN A 299 12.30 -31.59 -15.50
C GLN A 299 11.78 -32.64 -16.50
N LYS A 300 10.60 -33.21 -16.25
CA LYS A 300 9.91 -34.10 -17.20
C LYS A 300 9.48 -33.34 -18.46
N MET A 301 8.78 -32.21 -18.31
CA MET A 301 8.28 -31.44 -19.45
C MET A 301 9.38 -30.78 -20.28
N MET A 302 10.49 -30.39 -19.64
CA MET A 302 11.64 -29.84 -20.33
C MET A 302 12.27 -30.86 -21.30
N ARG A 303 12.37 -32.14 -20.89
CA ARG A 303 12.82 -33.22 -21.78
C ARG A 303 11.90 -33.41 -22.98
N ASP A 304 10.59 -33.35 -22.76
CA ASP A 304 9.59 -33.56 -23.82
C ASP A 304 9.54 -32.39 -24.83
N LEU A 305 9.80 -31.15 -24.38
CA LEU A 305 9.71 -29.94 -25.21
C LEU A 305 11.02 -29.57 -25.91
N GLN A 306 12.18 -29.99 -25.40
CA GLN A 306 13.49 -29.74 -26.03
C GLN A 306 13.63 -30.36 -27.43
N GLY A 307 12.85 -31.40 -27.74
CA GLY A 307 12.82 -32.04 -29.06
C GLY A 307 12.00 -31.31 -30.14
N GLN A 308 11.29 -30.22 -29.81
CA GLN A 308 10.30 -29.58 -30.70
C GLN A 308 10.79 -28.31 -31.42
N GLY A 309 12.05 -27.90 -31.23
CA GLY A 309 12.63 -26.73 -31.91
C GLY A 309 12.03 -25.37 -31.50
N LEU A 310 11.34 -25.31 -30.36
CA LEU A 310 10.72 -24.09 -29.82
C LEU A 310 11.76 -23.16 -29.19
N SER A 311 11.45 -21.86 -29.11
CA SER A 311 12.30 -20.91 -28.39
C SER A 311 12.26 -21.15 -26.88
N ASN A 312 13.33 -20.81 -26.15
CA ASN A 312 13.37 -20.99 -24.68
C ASN A 312 12.25 -20.23 -23.94
N GLU A 313 11.79 -19.10 -24.50
CA GLU A 313 10.65 -18.33 -23.97
C GLU A 313 9.33 -19.08 -24.16
N GLU A 314 9.10 -19.64 -25.35
CA GLU A 314 7.92 -20.46 -25.63
C GLU A 314 7.90 -21.75 -24.80
N ILE A 315 9.06 -22.37 -24.60
CA ILE A 315 9.23 -23.55 -23.73
C ILE A 315 8.88 -23.16 -22.28
N SER A 316 9.39 -22.04 -21.80
CA SER A 316 9.07 -21.52 -20.45
C SER A 316 7.59 -21.23 -20.26
N GLN A 317 6.95 -20.58 -21.23
CA GLN A 317 5.52 -20.29 -21.17
C GLN A 317 4.69 -21.58 -21.15
N LYS A 318 4.97 -22.52 -22.06
CA LYS A 318 4.28 -23.83 -22.09
C LYS A 318 4.47 -24.63 -20.80
N ILE A 319 5.68 -24.64 -20.24
CA ILE A 319 5.97 -25.32 -18.97
C ILE A 319 5.20 -24.67 -17.82
N ASN A 320 5.21 -23.34 -17.71
CA ASN A 320 4.46 -22.63 -16.69
C ASN A 320 2.94 -22.85 -16.81
N ASP A 321 2.40 -22.83 -18.03
CA ASP A 321 0.99 -23.12 -18.29
C ASP A 321 0.62 -24.56 -17.91
N ALA A 322 1.49 -25.53 -18.23
CA ALA A 322 1.30 -26.93 -17.86
C ALA A 322 1.39 -27.16 -16.34
N ILE A 323 2.36 -26.53 -15.66
CA ILE A 323 2.50 -26.57 -14.20
C ILE A 323 1.27 -25.93 -13.54
N MET A 324 0.80 -24.79 -14.03
CA MET A 324 -0.39 -24.14 -13.50
C MET A 324 -1.64 -25.00 -13.70
N LYS A 325 -1.78 -25.66 -14.85
CA LYS A 325 -2.90 -26.57 -15.11
C LYS A 325 -2.92 -27.75 -14.13
N GLU A 326 -1.78 -28.43 -13.99
CA GLU A 326 -1.61 -29.56 -13.06
C GLU A 326 -1.82 -29.12 -11.60
N TYR A 327 -1.35 -27.93 -11.23
CA TYR A 327 -1.60 -27.35 -9.91
C TYR A 327 -3.09 -27.12 -9.65
N LEU A 328 -3.81 -26.50 -10.60
CA LEU A 328 -5.24 -26.27 -10.49
C LEU A 328 -6.01 -27.58 -10.37
N ASP A 329 -5.65 -28.61 -11.14
CA ASP A 329 -6.30 -29.93 -11.06
C ASP A 329 -6.11 -30.57 -9.67
N ARG A 330 -4.91 -30.48 -9.10
CA ARG A 330 -4.62 -30.95 -7.73
C ARG A 330 -5.38 -30.18 -6.67
N VAL A 331 -5.41 -28.85 -6.76
CA VAL A 331 -6.12 -27.97 -5.82
C VAL A 331 -7.63 -28.22 -5.89
N PHE A 332 -8.20 -28.24 -7.09
CA PHE A 332 -9.65 -28.45 -7.26
C PHE A 332 -10.10 -29.85 -6.84
N SER A 333 -9.28 -30.88 -7.10
CA SER A 333 -9.51 -32.22 -6.57
C SER A 333 -9.41 -32.24 -5.04
N GLY A 334 -8.39 -31.58 -4.48
CA GLY A 334 -8.21 -31.46 -3.03
C GLY A 334 -9.36 -30.72 -2.33
N ILE A 335 -9.95 -29.69 -2.96
CA ILE A 335 -11.12 -28.99 -2.43
C ILE A 335 -12.38 -29.85 -2.53
N SER A 336 -12.58 -30.55 -3.66
CA SER A 336 -13.79 -31.35 -3.89
C SER A 336 -13.85 -32.61 -3.02
N THR A 337 -12.71 -33.09 -2.51
CA THR A 337 -12.60 -34.31 -1.70
C THR A 337 -12.37 -34.04 -0.21
N ASN A 338 -12.31 -32.77 0.21
CA ASN A 338 -12.01 -32.40 1.59
C ASN A 338 -13.23 -32.63 2.51
N THR A 339 -13.03 -33.43 3.57
CA THR A 339 -14.08 -33.77 4.54
C THR A 339 -14.45 -32.61 5.47
N GLU A 340 -13.52 -31.71 5.80
CA GLU A 340 -13.80 -30.55 6.67
C GLU A 340 -14.73 -29.56 5.98
N LEU A 341 -14.57 -29.34 4.67
CA LEU A 341 -15.47 -28.51 3.87
C LEU A 341 -16.86 -29.13 3.76
N GLU A 342 -16.96 -30.44 3.51
CA GLU A 342 -18.25 -31.13 3.44
C GLU A 342 -18.99 -31.12 4.79
N ASN A 343 -18.25 -31.21 5.91
CA ASN A 343 -18.80 -31.09 7.26
C ASN A 343 -19.32 -29.69 7.58
N LEU A 344 -18.74 -28.63 7.01
CA LEU A 344 -19.23 -27.26 7.20
C LEU A 344 -20.61 -27.09 6.54
N GLN A 345 -20.70 -27.43 5.25
CA GLN A 345 -21.93 -27.41 4.48
C GLN A 345 -21.85 -28.37 3.28
N PRO A 346 -22.89 -29.17 3.02
CA PRO A 346 -22.87 -30.11 1.92
C PRO A 346 -22.76 -29.39 0.57
N GLY A 347 -21.86 -29.88 -0.28
CA GLY A 347 -21.63 -29.36 -1.62
C GLY A 347 -20.90 -28.01 -1.70
N ILE A 348 -20.39 -27.46 -0.57
CA ILE A 348 -19.67 -26.17 -0.57
C ILE A 348 -18.34 -26.24 -1.35
N GLY A 349 -17.66 -27.40 -1.34
CA GLY A 349 -16.42 -27.61 -2.07
C GLY A 349 -16.58 -27.44 -3.58
N LEU A 350 -17.65 -28.01 -4.15
CA LEU A 350 -18.00 -27.86 -5.57
C LEU A 350 -18.33 -26.40 -5.91
N LEU A 351 -19.03 -25.70 -5.02
CA LEU A 351 -19.37 -24.28 -5.19
C LEU A 351 -18.11 -23.40 -5.21
N LEU A 352 -17.17 -23.62 -4.28
CA LEU A 352 -15.87 -22.93 -4.23
C LEU A 352 -15.03 -23.18 -5.50
N VAL A 353 -15.00 -24.42 -5.99
CA VAL A 353 -14.32 -24.77 -7.25
C VAL A 353 -14.97 -24.06 -8.44
N SER A 354 -16.30 -24.06 -8.52
CA SER A 354 -17.04 -23.39 -9.60
C SER A 354 -16.77 -21.88 -9.62
N GLN A 355 -16.73 -21.24 -8.44
CA GLN A 355 -16.41 -19.82 -8.30
C GLN A 355 -14.97 -19.53 -8.75
N ALA A 356 -13.99 -20.30 -8.29
CA ALA A 356 -12.60 -20.10 -8.70
C ALA A 356 -12.39 -20.34 -10.21
N LYS A 357 -13.01 -21.38 -10.78
CA LYS A 357 -12.98 -21.63 -12.23
C LYS A 357 -13.60 -20.48 -13.02
N SER A 358 -14.71 -19.90 -12.53
CA SER A 358 -15.34 -18.75 -13.16
C SER A 358 -14.43 -17.52 -13.21
N VAL A 359 -13.74 -17.22 -12.10
CA VAL A 359 -12.77 -16.11 -12.00
C VAL A 359 -11.59 -16.34 -12.94
N ILE A 360 -11.06 -17.56 -12.99
CA ILE A 360 -9.95 -17.93 -13.89
C ILE A 360 -10.39 -17.80 -15.36
N ALA A 361 -11.58 -18.27 -15.72
CA ALA A 361 -12.13 -18.17 -17.07
C ALA A 361 -12.29 -16.71 -17.50
N MET A 362 -12.89 -15.87 -16.66
CA MET A 362 -13.03 -14.43 -16.91
C MET A 362 -11.67 -13.75 -17.04
N LYS A 363 -10.71 -14.03 -16.14
CA LYS A 363 -9.36 -13.46 -16.22
C LYS A 363 -8.60 -13.90 -17.47
N LYS A 364 -8.80 -15.15 -17.90
CA LYS A 364 -8.21 -15.69 -19.14
C LYS A 364 -8.77 -14.98 -20.37
N ALA A 365 -10.08 -14.76 -20.44
CA ALA A 365 -10.71 -13.99 -21.52
C ALA A 365 -10.12 -12.57 -21.61
N VAL A 366 -10.00 -11.88 -20.47
CA VAL A 366 -9.35 -10.57 -20.36
C VAL A 366 -7.89 -10.60 -20.87
N SER A 367 -7.10 -11.59 -20.46
CA SER A 367 -5.71 -11.74 -20.88
C SER A 367 -5.61 -11.92 -22.39
N ASN A 368 -6.43 -12.80 -22.96
CA ASN A 368 -6.38 -13.13 -24.38
C ASN A 368 -6.62 -11.91 -25.27
N VAL A 369 -7.53 -11.01 -24.90
CA VAL A 369 -7.73 -9.80 -25.70
C VAL A 369 -6.64 -8.75 -25.46
N LYS A 370 -6.07 -8.66 -24.26
CA LYS A 370 -4.86 -7.85 -24.01
C LYS A 370 -3.67 -8.33 -24.83
N ASP A 371 -3.49 -9.64 -24.96
CA ASP A 371 -2.43 -10.24 -25.78
C ASP A 371 -2.66 -9.95 -27.26
N LYS A 372 -3.91 -10.01 -27.74
CA LYS A 372 -4.25 -9.54 -29.10
C LYS A 372 -3.87 -8.06 -29.30
N LEU A 373 -4.16 -7.19 -28.33
CA LEU A 373 -3.81 -5.77 -28.41
C LEU A 373 -2.28 -5.55 -28.45
N THR A 374 -1.50 -6.25 -27.62
CA THR A 374 -0.04 -6.10 -27.58
C THR A 374 0.60 -6.56 -28.89
N ILE A 375 0.15 -7.68 -29.47
CA ILE A 375 0.62 -8.20 -30.75
C ILE A 375 0.35 -7.17 -31.86
N HIS A 376 -0.89 -6.68 -31.99
CA HIS A 376 -1.23 -5.71 -33.05
C HIS A 376 -0.52 -4.37 -32.84
N LYS A 377 -0.32 -3.94 -31.60
CA LYS A 377 0.46 -2.74 -31.28
C LYS A 377 1.92 -2.88 -31.69
N GLN A 378 2.53 -4.05 -31.52
CA GLN A 378 3.88 -4.30 -31.98
C GLN A 378 3.95 -4.34 -33.51
N MET A 379 3.03 -5.05 -34.17
CA MET A 379 2.91 -5.04 -35.64
C MET A 379 2.75 -3.62 -36.19
N LEU A 380 1.95 -2.77 -35.54
CA LEU A 380 1.78 -1.38 -35.92
C LEU A 380 3.09 -0.59 -35.76
N LYS A 381 3.82 -0.75 -34.66
CA LYS A 381 5.13 -0.09 -34.49
C LYS A 381 6.10 -0.48 -35.59
N ASP A 382 6.23 -1.77 -35.87
CA ASP A 382 7.13 -2.28 -36.90
C ASP A 382 6.73 -1.75 -38.29
N HIS A 383 5.43 -1.67 -38.56
CA HIS A 383 4.90 -1.07 -39.79
C HIS A 383 5.19 0.44 -39.89
N LEU A 384 5.05 1.18 -38.80
CA LEU A 384 5.35 2.62 -38.75
C LEU A 384 6.85 2.90 -38.95
N GLU A 385 7.72 2.07 -38.38
CA GLU A 385 9.18 2.17 -38.55
C GLU A 385 9.60 1.92 -40.00
N LYS A 386 9.03 0.91 -40.65
CA LYS A 386 9.30 0.59 -42.06
C LYS A 386 8.76 1.64 -43.03
N THR A 387 7.53 2.11 -42.82
CA THR A 387 6.83 3.00 -43.76
C THR A 387 7.25 4.46 -43.62
N TYR A 388 7.58 4.91 -42.39
CA TYR A 388 7.89 6.32 -42.11
C TYR A 388 9.19 6.50 -41.29
N PRO A 389 10.37 6.36 -41.91
CA PRO A 389 11.66 6.33 -41.19
C PRO A 389 12.02 7.63 -40.44
N VAL A 390 11.46 8.78 -40.85
CA VAL A 390 11.64 10.07 -40.16
C VAL A 390 10.56 10.30 -39.10
N LYS A 391 9.30 9.96 -39.38
CA LYS A 391 8.19 10.18 -38.43
C LYS A 391 8.25 9.20 -37.25
N SER A 392 8.69 7.96 -37.48
CA SER A 392 8.84 6.93 -36.44
C SER A 392 9.84 7.34 -35.34
N ARG A 393 10.86 8.14 -35.67
CA ARG A 393 11.79 8.72 -34.70
C ARG A 393 11.13 9.74 -33.76
N ILE A 394 9.98 10.30 -34.14
CA ILE A 394 9.21 11.21 -33.30
C ILE A 394 8.35 10.39 -32.33
N VAL A 395 8.89 10.13 -31.14
CA VAL A 395 8.22 9.37 -30.07
C VAL A 395 6.80 9.87 -29.79
N ALA A 396 6.60 11.19 -29.79
CA ALA A 396 5.29 11.78 -29.52
C ALA A 396 4.26 11.52 -30.63
N TRP A 397 4.68 11.38 -31.89
CA TRP A 397 3.80 11.04 -33.02
C TRP A 397 3.46 9.55 -33.00
N VAL A 398 4.45 8.69 -32.79
CA VAL A 398 4.24 7.23 -32.64
C VAL A 398 3.26 6.95 -31.50
N ASN A 399 3.43 7.62 -30.36
CA ASN A 399 2.51 7.51 -29.22
C ASN A 399 1.10 8.05 -29.52
N GLU A 400 0.94 8.99 -30.45
CA GLU A 400 -0.38 9.45 -30.90
C GLU A 400 -1.03 8.41 -31.83
N GLN A 401 -0.26 7.80 -32.75
CA GLN A 401 -0.77 6.74 -33.64
C GLN A 401 -1.15 5.48 -32.85
N ILE A 402 -0.29 5.05 -31.92
CA ILE A 402 -0.58 3.92 -31.02
C ILE A 402 -1.84 4.20 -30.20
N ALA A 403 -1.99 5.42 -29.67
CA ALA A 403 -3.16 5.76 -28.86
C ALA A 403 -4.45 5.75 -29.69
N ARG A 404 -4.42 6.26 -30.92
CA ARG A 404 -5.58 6.18 -31.82
C ARG A 404 -5.93 4.73 -32.16
N PHE A 405 -4.92 3.92 -32.46
CA PHE A 405 -5.11 2.49 -32.69
C PHE A 405 -5.68 1.78 -31.47
N GLU A 406 -5.18 2.09 -30.26
CA GLU A 406 -5.72 1.55 -29.01
C GLU A 406 -7.19 1.95 -28.84
N ASP A 407 -7.55 3.22 -29.06
CA ASP A 407 -8.94 3.70 -28.98
C ASP A 407 -9.84 2.98 -30.00
N ASP A 408 -9.41 2.87 -31.27
CA ASP A 408 -10.15 2.19 -32.34
C ASP A 408 -10.29 0.68 -32.07
N PHE A 409 -9.21 0.03 -31.61
CA PHE A 409 -9.20 -1.39 -31.25
C PHE A 409 -10.16 -1.66 -30.09
N ILE A 410 -10.17 -0.81 -29.06
CA ILE A 410 -11.07 -0.95 -27.92
C ILE A 410 -12.52 -0.82 -28.38
N VAL A 411 -12.86 0.19 -29.19
CA VAL A 411 -14.24 0.38 -29.70
C VAL A 411 -14.72 -0.84 -30.48
N GLN A 412 -13.85 -1.44 -31.29
CA GLN A 412 -14.18 -2.66 -32.06
C GLN A 412 -14.30 -3.91 -31.17
N ASN A 413 -13.57 -3.98 -30.05
CA ASN A 413 -13.48 -5.16 -29.19
C ASN A 413 -14.08 -4.95 -27.78
N LEU A 414 -15.03 -4.02 -27.62
CA LEU A 414 -15.66 -3.70 -26.33
C LEU A 414 -16.25 -4.94 -25.62
N TRP A 415 -16.80 -5.85 -26.41
CA TRP A 415 -17.58 -7.01 -25.95
C TRP A 415 -16.81 -8.33 -26.01
N SER A 416 -15.64 -8.33 -26.66
CA SER A 416 -14.91 -9.57 -27.00
C SER A 416 -14.52 -10.36 -25.75
N ALA A 417 -14.20 -9.67 -24.65
CA ALA A 417 -13.87 -10.33 -23.38
C ALA A 417 -15.09 -11.00 -22.71
N HIS A 418 -16.27 -10.39 -22.79
CA HIS A 418 -17.51 -11.00 -22.29
C HIS A 418 -17.89 -12.23 -23.12
N GLU A 419 -17.82 -12.12 -24.45
CA GLU A 419 -18.15 -13.21 -25.37
C GLU A 419 -17.17 -14.38 -25.20
N GLU A 420 -15.87 -14.09 -25.02
CA GLU A 420 -14.85 -15.09 -24.73
C GLU A 420 -15.03 -15.71 -23.34
N ALA A 421 -15.40 -14.93 -22.32
CA ALA A 421 -15.69 -15.44 -20.98
C ALA A 421 -16.92 -16.36 -20.96
N ILE A 422 -17.99 -16.02 -21.70
CA ILE A 422 -19.17 -16.87 -21.85
C ILE A 422 -18.78 -18.21 -22.49
N ALA A 423 -18.05 -18.17 -23.61
CA ALA A 423 -17.60 -19.38 -24.30
C ALA A 423 -16.70 -20.26 -23.42
N LEU A 424 -15.82 -19.67 -22.60
CA LEU A 424 -15.00 -20.42 -21.64
C LEU A 424 -15.82 -21.03 -20.49
N CYS A 425 -16.82 -20.31 -19.98
CA CYS A 425 -17.71 -20.81 -18.93
C CYS A 425 -18.60 -21.96 -19.43
N GLU A 426 -19.15 -21.86 -20.64
CA GLU A 426 -19.96 -22.92 -21.26
C GLU A 426 -19.15 -24.19 -21.51
N ARG A 427 -17.88 -24.07 -21.92
CA ARG A 427 -16.97 -25.22 -22.09
C ARG A 427 -16.59 -25.93 -20.78
N GLN A 428 -16.75 -25.25 -19.64
CA GLN A 428 -16.44 -25.77 -18.31
C GLN A 428 -17.69 -26.12 -17.49
N ASP A 429 -18.87 -26.14 -18.12
CA ASP A 429 -20.18 -26.40 -17.51
C ASP A 429 -20.53 -25.43 -16.35
N LEU A 430 -20.01 -24.19 -16.38
CA LEU A 430 -20.27 -23.16 -15.38
C LEU A 430 -21.57 -22.40 -15.68
N ASN A 431 -22.70 -23.11 -15.60
CA ASN A 431 -24.01 -22.61 -16.02
C ASN A 431 -24.45 -21.34 -15.26
N GLN A 432 -24.17 -21.25 -13.95
CA GLN A 432 -24.54 -20.08 -13.13
C GLN A 432 -23.81 -18.81 -13.58
N THR A 433 -22.49 -18.91 -13.78
CA THR A 433 -21.69 -17.77 -14.27
C THR A 433 -22.06 -17.40 -15.70
N ALA A 434 -22.26 -18.39 -16.58
CA ALA A 434 -22.66 -18.16 -17.96
C ALA A 434 -24.00 -17.40 -18.05
N TYR A 435 -24.98 -17.74 -17.20
CA TYR A 435 -26.24 -17.02 -17.07
C TYR A 435 -26.01 -15.55 -16.72
N PHE A 436 -25.26 -15.25 -15.65
CA PHE A 436 -25.01 -13.86 -15.24
C PHE A 436 -24.17 -13.07 -16.26
N LEU A 437 -23.19 -13.70 -16.92
CA LEU A 437 -22.39 -13.05 -17.97
C LEU A 437 -23.24 -12.69 -19.20
N LYS A 438 -24.18 -13.56 -19.62
CA LYS A 438 -25.12 -13.25 -20.70
C LYS A 438 -26.04 -12.08 -20.33
N ARG A 439 -26.55 -12.05 -19.10
CA ARG A 439 -27.37 -10.93 -18.61
C ARG A 439 -26.60 -9.62 -18.51
N ASP A 440 -25.36 -9.69 -18.04
CA ASP A 440 -24.46 -8.55 -18.00
C ASP A 440 -24.27 -8.00 -19.41
N LEU A 441 -23.88 -8.86 -20.36
CA LEU A 441 -23.70 -8.49 -21.77
C LEU A 441 -24.95 -7.82 -22.37
N ASN A 442 -26.14 -8.36 -22.11
CA ASN A 442 -27.40 -7.79 -22.59
C ASN A 442 -27.70 -6.43 -21.97
N PHE A 443 -27.48 -6.26 -20.66
CA PHE A 443 -27.65 -4.98 -19.98
C PHE A 443 -26.81 -3.88 -20.63
N ILE A 444 -25.54 -4.18 -20.84
CA ILE A 444 -24.57 -3.24 -21.38
C ILE A 444 -24.88 -2.92 -22.85
N LYS A 445 -25.25 -3.93 -23.68
CA LYS A 445 -25.60 -3.74 -25.09
C LYS A 445 -26.89 -2.92 -25.29
N GLU A 446 -27.93 -3.20 -24.51
CA GLU A 446 -29.29 -2.69 -24.80
C GLU A 446 -29.74 -1.58 -23.84
N ARG A 447 -29.45 -1.71 -22.55
CA ARG A 447 -30.04 -0.85 -21.50
C ARG A 447 -29.14 0.28 -21.04
N GLU A 448 -27.83 0.06 -20.94
CA GLU A 448 -26.91 1.04 -20.33
C GLU A 448 -26.93 2.38 -21.08
N ALA A 449 -26.85 2.36 -22.41
CA ALA A 449 -26.88 3.58 -23.22
C ALA A 449 -28.19 4.37 -23.06
N VAL A 450 -29.31 3.66 -22.90
CA VAL A 450 -30.63 4.26 -22.66
C VAL A 450 -30.69 4.86 -21.26
N LEU A 451 -30.27 4.12 -20.24
CA LEU A 451 -30.22 4.58 -18.85
C LEU A 451 -29.32 5.81 -18.67
N VAL A 452 -28.14 5.84 -19.29
CA VAL A 452 -27.25 7.01 -19.27
C VAL A 452 -27.96 8.24 -19.86
N LYS A 453 -28.74 8.05 -20.93
CA LYS A 453 -29.50 9.13 -21.58
C LYS A 453 -30.71 9.57 -20.74
N GLU A 454 -31.38 8.66 -20.05
CA GLU A 454 -32.55 8.96 -19.20
C GLU A 454 -32.15 9.58 -17.86
N LEU A 455 -31.27 8.91 -17.10
CA LEU A 455 -30.75 9.41 -15.84
C LEU A 455 -29.94 10.70 -16.03
N GLY A 456 -29.25 10.85 -17.16
CA GLY A 456 -28.55 12.08 -17.53
C GLY A 456 -29.48 13.28 -17.78
N LYS A 457 -30.76 13.06 -18.11
CA LYS A 457 -31.76 14.13 -18.23
C LYS A 457 -32.28 14.60 -16.87
N VAL A 458 -32.13 13.82 -15.81
CA VAL A 458 -32.60 14.17 -14.47
C VAL A 458 -31.83 15.40 -13.98
N ARG A 459 -32.55 16.45 -13.59
CA ARG A 459 -31.99 17.73 -13.13
C ARG A 459 -32.20 17.89 -11.62
N ILE A 460 -31.25 17.40 -10.82
CA ILE A 460 -31.26 17.59 -9.37
C ILE A 460 -30.53 18.90 -9.04
N PRO A 461 -31.09 19.79 -8.19
CA PRO A 461 -30.39 21.01 -7.79
C PRO A 461 -29.11 20.67 -7.02
N ASN A 462 -28.00 21.32 -7.36
CA ASN A 462 -26.75 21.18 -6.64
C ASN A 462 -26.84 21.70 -5.19
N LYS A 463 -27.65 22.76 -4.95
CA LYS A 463 -27.85 23.33 -3.63
C LYS A 463 -29.30 23.77 -3.42
N ARG A 464 -29.82 23.51 -2.21
CA ARG A 464 -31.09 24.04 -1.70
C ARG A 464 -30.79 25.07 -0.62
N TYR A 465 -31.40 26.25 -0.68
CA TYR A 465 -31.20 27.32 0.29
C TYR A 465 -32.46 27.45 1.13
N THR A 466 -32.27 27.59 2.45
CA THR A 466 -33.37 27.69 3.42
C THR A 466 -33.33 29.06 4.09
N PHE A 467 -34.45 29.78 4.05
CA PHE A 467 -34.62 31.09 4.67
C PHE A 467 -35.70 31.00 5.75
N SER A 468 -35.32 31.25 7.01
CA SER A 468 -36.23 31.12 8.15
C SER A 468 -36.74 32.49 8.62
N THR A 469 -38.07 32.59 8.77
CA THR A 469 -38.76 33.77 9.31
C THR A 469 -39.40 33.43 10.64
N ARG A 470 -39.19 34.26 11.67
CA ARG A 470 -39.74 33.98 13.00
C ARG A 470 -41.25 34.20 13.01
N ILE A 471 -41.98 33.31 13.66
CA ILE A 471 -43.42 33.50 13.93
C ILE A 471 -43.56 34.52 15.07
N TRP A 472 -44.30 35.60 14.85
CA TRP A 472 -44.35 36.72 15.80
C TRP A 472 -45.19 36.41 17.06
N MET A 473 -46.37 35.83 16.87
CA MET A 473 -47.29 35.51 17.96
C MET A 473 -47.04 34.09 18.48
N PRO A 474 -46.74 33.89 19.77
CA PRO A 474 -46.51 32.55 20.31
C PRO A 474 -47.70 31.60 20.21
N LYS A 475 -48.93 32.13 20.14
CA LYS A 475 -50.16 31.35 19.90
C LYS A 475 -50.14 30.62 18.54
N ASN A 476 -49.38 31.13 17.58
CA ASN A 476 -49.26 30.57 16.23
C ASN A 476 -48.03 29.69 16.06
N TYR A 477 -47.29 29.39 17.14
CA TYR A 477 -46.23 28.39 17.08
C TYR A 477 -46.83 27.04 16.72
N ILE A 478 -46.09 26.23 15.98
CA ILE A 478 -46.57 24.91 15.55
C ILE A 478 -45.99 23.91 16.54
N VAL A 479 -46.87 23.26 17.31
CA VAL A 479 -46.49 22.17 18.21
C VAL A 479 -46.86 20.86 17.52
N THR A 480 -45.85 20.04 17.28
CA THR A 480 -46.03 18.73 16.64
C THR A 480 -45.85 17.65 17.69
N LYS A 481 -46.90 16.82 17.89
CA LYS A 481 -46.80 15.58 18.65
C LYS A 481 -46.28 14.50 17.72
N VAL A 482 -45.17 13.89 18.10
CA VAL A 482 -44.55 12.76 17.41
C VAL A 482 -44.80 11.51 18.24
N GLU A 483 -45.63 10.62 17.70
CA GLU A 483 -45.99 9.33 18.29
C GLU A 483 -45.59 8.22 17.30
N GLY A 484 -44.41 7.64 17.51
CA GLY A 484 -43.78 6.75 16.53
C GLY A 484 -43.53 7.46 15.19
N THR A 485 -44.23 7.03 14.13
CA THR A 485 -44.16 7.58 12.77
C THR A 485 -45.23 8.64 12.48
N LYS A 486 -46.26 8.73 13.33
CA LYS A 486 -47.36 9.68 13.15
C LYS A 486 -46.96 11.03 13.75
N GLN A 487 -46.92 12.04 12.89
CA GLN A 487 -46.74 13.43 13.27
C GLN A 487 -48.09 14.14 13.17
N THR A 488 -48.61 14.62 14.30
CA THR A 488 -49.87 15.37 14.35
C THR A 488 -49.61 16.76 14.92
N VAL A 489 -50.07 17.79 14.21
CA VAL A 489 -50.02 19.17 14.70
C VAL A 489 -51.14 19.37 15.72
N ILE A 490 -50.78 19.77 16.94
CA ILE A 490 -51.71 20.01 18.05
C ILE A 490 -51.91 21.51 18.22
N PRO A 491 -53.12 21.97 18.61
CA PRO A 491 -53.34 23.38 18.94
C PRO A 491 -52.44 23.86 20.08
N THR A 492 -51.78 24.99 19.85
CA THR A 492 -50.82 25.58 20.80
C THR A 492 -51.54 26.19 22.00
N LYS A 493 -51.34 25.58 23.17
CA LYS A 493 -51.86 26.06 24.46
C LYS A 493 -50.73 26.69 25.28
N ILE A 494 -50.96 27.90 25.78
CA ILE A 494 -50.02 28.64 26.64
C ILE A 494 -50.61 28.70 28.04
N VAL A 495 -49.88 28.19 29.03
CA VAL A 495 -50.31 28.12 30.42
C VAL A 495 -49.34 28.92 31.28
N GLN A 496 -49.83 29.81 32.16
CA GLN A 496 -48.96 30.69 32.96
C GLN A 496 -48.42 30.08 34.25
N MET A 497 -48.89 28.89 34.63
CA MET A 497 -48.42 28.16 35.83
C MET A 497 -47.16 27.34 35.51
N GLU A 498 -46.39 26.91 36.50
CA GLU A 498 -45.25 26.00 36.23
C GLU A 498 -45.75 24.62 35.75
N PRO A 499 -44.97 23.91 34.91
CA PRO A 499 -45.35 22.56 34.48
C PRO A 499 -45.53 21.64 35.70
N MET A 500 -46.59 20.82 35.68
CA MET A 500 -46.75 19.78 36.70
C MET A 500 -45.55 18.84 36.67
N ARG A 501 -44.94 18.57 37.83
CA ARG A 501 -43.88 17.56 37.94
C ARG A 501 -44.51 16.17 37.75
N GLY A 502 -44.35 15.61 36.56
CA GLY A 502 -44.87 14.30 36.19
C GLY A 502 -43.85 13.49 35.39
N ARG A 503 -44.04 12.16 35.34
CA ARG A 503 -43.21 11.28 34.53
C ARG A 503 -43.50 11.55 33.04
N MET A 504 -42.45 11.73 32.24
CA MET A 504 -42.61 11.94 30.80
C MET A 504 -43.31 10.73 30.17
N PRO A 505 -44.27 10.93 29.26
CA PRO A 505 -44.94 9.83 28.59
C PRO A 505 -43.94 9.01 27.77
N PRO A 506 -43.89 7.67 27.91
CA PRO A 506 -43.04 6.84 27.07
C PRO A 506 -43.53 6.92 25.61
N ASN A 507 -42.60 7.03 24.66
CA ASN A 507 -42.83 7.05 23.20
C ASN A 507 -43.51 8.28 22.57
N ILE A 508 -43.82 9.34 23.34
CA ILE A 508 -44.38 10.60 22.80
C ILE A 508 -43.34 11.71 22.97
N THR A 509 -42.98 12.38 21.87
CA THR A 509 -42.14 13.58 21.94
C THR A 509 -42.83 14.76 21.30
N TYR A 510 -42.75 15.93 21.93
CA TYR A 510 -43.29 17.17 21.37
C TYR A 510 -42.16 18.01 20.79
N SER A 511 -42.34 18.49 19.56
CA SER A 511 -41.44 19.45 18.92
C SER A 511 -42.13 20.78 18.70
N LEU A 512 -41.36 21.87 18.77
CA LEU A 512 -41.84 23.24 18.65
C LEU A 512 -41.16 23.94 17.49
N GLU A 513 -41.92 24.33 16.48
CA GLU A 513 -41.44 25.16 15.39
C GLU A 513 -41.77 26.64 15.64
N ARG A 514 -40.72 27.45 15.81
CA ARG A 514 -40.80 28.91 16.01
C ARG A 514 -40.57 29.71 14.74
N TYR A 515 -40.20 29.04 13.66
CA TYR A 515 -39.80 29.64 12.40
C TYR A 515 -40.58 29.02 11.25
N ARG A 516 -41.02 29.87 10.32
CA ARG A 516 -41.54 29.44 9.03
C ARG A 516 -40.39 29.42 8.03
N GLY A 517 -40.03 28.23 7.56
CA GLY A 517 -39.01 28.03 6.54
C GLY A 517 -39.54 28.26 5.13
N ARG A 518 -38.79 29.00 4.31
CA ARG A 518 -38.96 29.07 2.87
C ARG A 518 -37.74 28.44 2.20
N MET A 519 -37.96 27.71 1.11
CA MET A 519 -36.87 27.05 0.38
C MET A 519 -36.78 27.55 -1.05
N THR A 520 -35.56 27.71 -1.52
CA THR A 520 -35.22 28.00 -2.91
C THR A 520 -34.21 26.97 -3.40
N SER A 521 -34.06 26.81 -4.71
CA SER A 521 -33.13 25.83 -5.27
C SER A 521 -32.38 26.39 -6.46
N SER A 522 -31.15 25.91 -6.67
CA SER A 522 -30.33 26.26 -7.84
C SER A 522 -30.83 25.68 -9.16
N ARG A 523 -31.99 24.99 -9.16
CA ARG A 523 -32.56 24.31 -10.35
C ARG A 523 -33.13 25.29 -11.37
N TYR A 524 -33.67 26.41 -10.92
CA TYR A 524 -34.36 27.37 -11.78
C TYR A 524 -33.46 28.57 -12.08
N PRO A 525 -33.62 29.23 -13.24
CA PRO A 525 -32.94 30.50 -13.49
C PRO A 525 -33.39 31.56 -12.47
N PHE A 526 -32.66 32.65 -12.31
CA PHE A 526 -32.96 33.70 -11.31
C PHE A 526 -32.85 33.27 -9.86
N TRP A 527 -32.25 32.11 -9.58
CA TRP A 527 -32.10 31.62 -8.20
C TRP A 527 -31.28 32.56 -7.32
N ARG A 528 -30.28 33.27 -7.88
CA ARG A 528 -29.48 34.28 -7.16
C ARG A 528 -30.34 35.46 -6.69
N TRP A 529 -31.18 35.98 -7.58
CA TRP A 529 -32.11 37.07 -7.27
C TRP A 529 -33.22 36.63 -6.33
N TRP A 530 -33.74 35.41 -6.51
CA TRP A 530 -34.72 34.85 -5.60
C TRP A 530 -34.14 34.63 -4.20
N ASN A 531 -32.88 34.21 -4.09
CA ASN A 531 -32.16 34.14 -2.82
C ASN A 531 -32.00 35.51 -2.17
N TYR A 532 -31.64 36.54 -2.96
CA TYR A 532 -31.60 37.92 -2.48
C TYR A 532 -32.97 38.35 -1.93
N LEU A 533 -34.05 38.19 -2.70
CA LEU A 533 -35.41 38.57 -2.28
C LEU A 533 -35.87 37.81 -1.02
N GLN A 534 -35.63 36.50 -0.95
CA GLN A 534 -35.99 35.71 0.24
C GLN A 534 -35.12 36.06 1.45
N ARG A 535 -33.86 36.43 1.25
CA ARG A 535 -32.97 36.93 2.31
C ARG A 535 -33.44 38.29 2.82
N THR A 536 -33.73 39.23 1.93
CA THR A 536 -34.31 40.54 2.28
C THR A 536 -35.60 40.35 3.05
N TRP A 537 -36.51 39.50 2.56
CA TRP A 537 -37.74 39.16 3.27
C TRP A 537 -37.48 38.63 4.69
N ALA A 538 -36.62 37.61 4.82
CA ALA A 538 -36.36 36.99 6.12
C ALA A 538 -35.68 37.95 7.10
N TRP A 539 -34.68 38.71 6.64
CA TRP A 539 -34.01 39.70 7.46
C TRP A 539 -34.94 40.84 7.85
N SER A 540 -35.81 41.33 6.95
CA SER A 540 -36.77 42.38 7.27
C SER A 540 -37.73 41.93 8.37
N TRP A 541 -38.36 40.77 8.24
CA TRP A 541 -39.32 40.27 9.26
C TRP A 541 -38.66 39.93 10.59
N ASN A 542 -37.43 39.40 10.57
CA ASN A 542 -36.68 39.07 11.79
C ASN A 542 -36.16 40.34 12.48
N SER A 543 -35.63 41.31 11.73
CA SER A 543 -35.19 42.61 12.27
C SER A 543 -36.35 43.43 12.80
N LEU A 544 -37.49 43.44 12.10
CA LEU A 544 -38.70 44.13 12.55
C LEU A 544 -39.24 43.50 13.84
N PHE A 545 -39.21 42.17 13.97
CA PHE A 545 -39.56 41.50 15.22
C PHE A 545 -38.57 41.84 16.35
N PHE A 546 -37.26 41.78 16.08
CA PHE A 546 -36.25 42.05 17.11
C PHE A 546 -36.28 43.51 17.58
N LEU A 547 -36.25 44.46 16.66
CA LEU A 547 -36.20 45.90 16.94
C LEU A 547 -37.57 46.49 17.31
N GLY A 548 -38.65 45.96 16.77
CA GLY A 548 -40.01 46.45 17.01
C GLY A 548 -40.73 45.77 18.17
N VAL A 549 -40.38 44.52 18.51
CA VAL A 549 -41.07 43.73 19.55
C VAL A 549 -40.13 43.36 20.70
N VAL A 550 -38.97 42.77 20.43
CA VAL A 550 -38.10 42.23 21.49
C VAL A 550 -37.46 43.34 22.31
N VAL A 551 -36.76 44.29 21.67
CA VAL A 551 -36.05 45.37 22.37
C VAL A 551 -37.00 46.31 23.13
N PRO A 552 -38.07 46.87 22.52
CA PRO A 552 -38.92 47.84 23.21
C PRO A 552 -39.89 47.24 24.24
N TRP A 553 -40.17 45.92 24.22
CA TRP A 553 -41.18 45.29 25.10
C TRP A 553 -40.71 44.09 25.91
N CYS A 554 -39.68 43.37 25.49
CA CYS A 554 -39.25 42.11 26.11
C CYS A 554 -37.85 42.19 26.74
N SER A 555 -37.09 43.25 26.46
CA SER A 555 -35.74 43.48 26.98
C SER A 555 -35.73 44.05 28.42
N PRO A 556 -34.63 43.91 29.18
CA PRO A 556 -34.42 44.66 30.42
C PRO A 556 -34.42 46.19 30.22
N VAL A 557 -34.10 46.66 29.02
CA VAL A 557 -34.03 48.09 28.64
C VAL A 557 -35.31 48.51 27.88
N SER A 558 -36.44 47.89 28.20
CA SER A 558 -37.73 48.13 27.53
C SER A 558 -38.58 49.16 28.27
N ILE A 559 -39.52 49.79 27.57
CA ILE A 559 -40.57 50.62 28.18
C ILE A 559 -41.41 49.79 29.16
N ARG A 560 -41.64 48.51 28.84
CA ARG A 560 -42.32 47.57 29.73
C ARG A 560 -41.55 47.37 31.04
N ALA A 561 -40.23 47.19 30.99
CA ALA A 561 -39.40 47.04 32.19
C ALA A 561 -39.38 48.29 33.07
N LEU A 562 -39.58 49.48 32.49
CA LEU A 562 -39.71 50.72 33.24
C LEU A 562 -41.05 50.83 33.99
N LEU A 563 -42.16 50.53 33.32
CA LEU A 563 -43.51 50.79 33.85
C LEU A 563 -44.09 49.65 34.70
N TRP A 564 -43.66 48.40 34.50
CA TRP A 564 -44.28 47.26 35.17
C TRP A 564 -43.76 47.04 36.59
N ILE A 565 -44.66 46.76 37.54
CA ILE A 565 -44.30 46.59 38.96
C ILE A 565 -43.66 45.20 39.21
N LYS A 566 -44.17 44.16 38.56
CA LYS A 566 -43.71 42.77 38.73
C LYS A 566 -42.74 42.37 37.61
N PRO A 567 -41.69 41.57 37.91
CA PRO A 567 -40.83 41.00 36.88
C PRO A 567 -41.65 40.14 35.91
N PHE A 568 -41.30 40.16 34.63
CA PHE A 568 -42.00 39.40 33.59
C PHE A 568 -41.07 38.38 32.93
N ILE A 569 -41.66 37.38 32.29
CA ILE A 569 -40.96 36.25 31.67
C ILE A 569 -41.32 36.27 30.17
N PRO A 570 -40.43 36.76 29.28
CA PRO A 570 -40.71 36.94 27.87
C PRO A 570 -40.62 35.65 27.05
N ASP A 571 -39.80 34.68 27.46
CA ASP A 571 -39.63 33.43 26.71
C ASP A 571 -40.55 32.32 27.23
N LEU A 572 -40.98 31.47 26.29
CA LEU A 572 -41.76 30.27 26.55
C LEU A 572 -40.92 29.01 26.29
N GLU A 573 -41.19 27.96 27.04
CA GLU A 573 -40.59 26.64 26.96
C GLU A 573 -41.68 25.59 26.72
N LEU A 574 -41.36 24.57 25.91
CA LEU A 574 -42.29 23.47 25.62
C LEU A 574 -42.13 22.39 26.68
N SER A 575 -43.23 22.04 27.36
CA SER A 575 -43.25 20.89 28.24
C SER A 575 -43.38 19.60 27.43
N GLN A 576 -42.51 18.63 27.73
CA GLN A 576 -42.56 17.29 27.12
C GLN A 576 -43.65 16.40 27.74
N ILE A 577 -44.31 16.84 28.82
CA ILE A 577 -45.29 16.04 29.57
C ILE A 577 -46.67 16.12 28.88
N ASP A 578 -47.09 17.33 28.54
CA ASP A 578 -48.45 17.65 28.08
C ASP A 578 -48.45 18.41 26.73
N GLY A 579 -47.28 18.73 26.19
CA GLY A 579 -47.15 19.43 24.91
C GLY A 579 -47.58 20.90 24.95
N THR A 580 -47.73 21.49 26.14
CA THR A 580 -48.12 22.90 26.30
C THR A 580 -46.91 23.81 26.52
N LEU A 581 -47.10 25.11 26.28
CA LEU A 581 -46.07 26.13 26.43
C LEU A 581 -46.16 26.82 27.79
N TYR A 582 -45.04 26.83 28.51
CA TYR A 582 -44.91 27.42 29.84
C TYR A 582 -43.88 28.57 29.86
N PRO A 583 -44.01 29.57 30.75
CA PRO A 583 -43.01 30.60 30.93
C PRO A 583 -41.66 30.00 31.36
N LYS A 584 -40.60 30.34 30.64
CA LYS A 584 -39.26 29.87 30.96
C LYS A 584 -38.70 30.66 32.15
N SER A 585 -38.68 30.06 33.34
CA SER A 585 -38.23 30.71 34.58
C SER A 585 -36.82 31.33 34.47
N SER A 586 -35.95 30.80 33.59
CA SER A 586 -34.61 31.35 33.33
C SER A 586 -34.60 32.69 32.56
N SER A 587 -35.69 33.06 31.88
CA SER A 587 -35.78 34.31 31.09
C SER A 587 -36.33 35.50 31.88
N LYS A 588 -36.46 35.36 33.20
CA LYS A 588 -37.05 36.37 34.09
C LYS A 588 -36.33 37.73 33.99
N THR A 589 -37.04 38.70 33.44
CA THR A 589 -36.56 40.08 33.28
C THR A 589 -36.99 40.93 34.46
N ARG A 590 -36.03 41.61 35.09
CA ARG A 590 -36.29 42.53 36.20
C ARG A 590 -36.83 43.86 35.67
N THR A 591 -37.82 44.40 36.35
CA THR A 591 -38.36 45.74 36.13
C THR A 591 -37.70 46.76 37.05
N PHE A 592 -37.82 48.05 36.75
CA PHE A 592 -37.32 49.16 37.58
C PHE A 592 -37.68 48.99 39.06
N ILE A 593 -38.97 48.78 39.35
CA ILE A 593 -39.47 48.63 40.73
C ILE A 593 -38.95 47.34 41.37
N SER A 594 -38.87 46.24 40.61
CA SER A 594 -38.32 44.99 41.14
C SER A 594 -36.81 45.07 41.41
N THR A 595 -36.07 45.84 40.59
CA THR A 595 -34.63 46.10 40.75
C THR A 595 -34.39 46.99 41.95
N LEU A 596 -35.24 48.01 42.16
CA LEU A 596 -35.21 48.87 43.35
C LEU A 596 -35.52 48.06 44.61
N ARG A 597 -36.55 47.21 44.60
CA ARG A 597 -36.86 46.30 45.72
C ARG A 597 -35.73 45.31 45.98
N ALA A 598 -35.11 44.76 44.93
CA ALA A 598 -33.98 43.85 45.06
C ALA A 598 -32.74 44.56 45.64
N LEU A 599 -32.50 45.83 45.27
CA LEU A 599 -31.45 46.65 45.86
C LEU A 599 -31.67 46.83 47.37
N TRP A 600 -32.89 47.19 47.79
CA TRP A 600 -33.22 47.36 49.21
C TRP A 600 -33.22 46.02 49.99
N LEU A 601 -33.65 44.93 49.37
CA LEU A 601 -33.51 43.58 49.95
C LEU A 601 -32.02 43.18 50.11
N HIS A 602 -31.17 43.55 49.15
CA HIS A 602 -29.73 43.33 49.25
C HIS A 602 -29.11 44.18 50.37
N VAL A 603 -29.54 45.42 50.54
CA VAL A 603 -29.13 46.29 51.66
C VAL A 603 -29.53 45.68 53.01
N LEU A 604 -30.76 45.18 53.13
CA LEU A 604 -31.26 44.53 54.34
C LEU A 604 -30.52 43.21 54.64
N ASN A 605 -30.28 42.38 53.61
CA ASN A 605 -29.54 41.13 53.76
C ASN A 605 -28.05 41.36 54.06
N SER A 606 -27.42 42.36 53.44
CA SER A 606 -26.04 42.75 53.74
C SER A 606 -25.88 43.20 55.19
N ARG A 607 -26.91 43.83 55.76
CA ARG A 607 -26.94 44.17 57.19
C ARG A 607 -27.16 42.93 58.05
N ARG A 608 -28.16 42.11 57.73
CA ARG A 608 -28.44 40.87 58.47
C ARG A 608 -27.21 39.97 58.53
N LYS A 609 -26.52 39.78 57.40
CA LYS A 609 -25.26 39.03 57.30
C LYS A 609 -24.15 39.62 58.18
N PHE A 610 -24.04 40.95 58.27
CA PHE A 610 -23.07 41.60 59.17
C PHE A 610 -23.41 41.38 60.66
N GLU A 611 -24.69 41.38 61.01
CA GLU A 611 -25.12 41.09 62.40
C GLU A 611 -24.95 39.61 62.76
N GLU A 612 -25.15 38.70 61.81
CA GLU A 612 -24.99 37.24 61.97
C GLU A 612 -23.51 36.80 62.01
N THR A 613 -22.57 37.57 61.45
CA THR A 613 -21.14 37.23 61.50
C THR A 613 -20.54 37.43 62.90
N PRO A 614 -19.80 36.45 63.46
CA PRO A 614 -19.15 36.59 64.75
C PRO A 614 -18.05 37.66 64.71
N ASP A 615 -17.86 38.39 65.82
CA ASP A 615 -16.88 39.48 65.91
C ASP A 615 -15.44 38.98 65.79
N ARG A 616 -14.81 39.26 64.65
CA ARG A 616 -13.39 38.95 64.39
C ARG A 616 -12.58 40.17 63.93
N GLY A 617 -13.17 41.38 64.01
CA GLY A 617 -12.57 42.62 63.51
C GLY A 617 -11.79 43.41 64.58
N PHE A 618 -10.77 44.15 64.14
CA PHE A 618 -9.90 45.00 64.98
C PHE A 618 -10.64 46.16 65.70
N LEU A 619 -11.80 46.59 65.18
CA LEU A 619 -12.69 47.58 65.79
C LEU A 619 -13.97 46.86 66.26
N GLY A 620 -14.32 46.98 67.53
CA GLY A 620 -15.50 46.35 68.12
C GLY A 620 -16.82 46.72 67.42
N LYS A 621 -17.83 45.86 67.57
CA LYS A 621 -19.12 45.93 66.86
C LYS A 621 -19.94 47.21 67.10
N SER A 622 -19.63 48.02 68.11
CA SER A 622 -20.36 49.27 68.40
C SER A 622 -20.12 50.35 67.34
N LEU A 623 -18.85 50.63 66.99
CA LEU A 623 -18.48 51.67 66.03
C LEU A 623 -18.73 51.21 64.58
N THR A 624 -18.38 49.96 64.28
CA THR A 624 -18.54 49.37 62.94
C THR A 624 -20.02 49.23 62.54
N ARG A 625 -20.95 49.10 63.50
CA ARG A 625 -22.40 49.11 63.23
C ARG A 625 -22.91 50.45 62.69
N HIS A 626 -22.38 51.59 63.16
CA HIS A 626 -22.73 52.91 62.63
C HIS A 626 -22.18 53.13 61.22
N LEU A 627 -20.92 52.76 60.97
CA LEU A 627 -20.32 52.83 59.63
C LEU A 627 -21.02 51.91 58.62
N ASN A 628 -21.36 50.67 59.03
CA ASN A 628 -22.10 49.74 58.19
C ASN A 628 -23.53 50.22 57.91
N ARG A 629 -24.17 50.94 58.86
CA ARG A 629 -25.47 51.59 58.65
C ARG A 629 -25.39 52.71 57.61
N ILE A 630 -24.37 53.56 57.69
CA ILE A 630 -24.12 54.62 56.70
C ILE A 630 -23.80 54.01 55.33
N TRP A 631 -22.88 53.05 55.26
CA TRP A 631 -22.50 52.38 54.02
C TRP A 631 -23.67 51.69 53.32
N ASN A 632 -24.50 50.93 54.06
CA ASN A 632 -25.60 50.19 53.47
C ASN A 632 -26.82 51.07 53.14
N TYR A 633 -27.24 51.98 54.02
CA TYR A 633 -28.43 52.81 53.74
C TYR A 633 -28.13 54.03 52.88
N PHE A 634 -27.01 54.73 53.07
CA PHE A 634 -26.68 55.94 52.31
C PHE A 634 -25.98 55.60 50.99
N PHE A 635 -24.81 54.95 51.04
CA PHE A 635 -24.02 54.69 49.81
C PHE A 635 -24.62 53.60 48.92
N LYS A 636 -25.05 52.45 49.47
CA LYS A 636 -25.68 51.39 48.65
C LYS A 636 -27.18 51.64 48.39
N GLY A 637 -27.91 52.07 49.41
CA GLY A 637 -29.36 52.29 49.35
C GLY A 637 -29.73 53.58 48.64
N ALA A 638 -29.50 54.73 49.26
CA ALA A 638 -29.94 56.03 48.78
C ALA A 638 -29.24 56.46 47.47
N LEU A 639 -27.92 56.40 47.43
CA LEU A 639 -27.13 56.77 46.24
C LEU A 639 -27.33 55.75 45.10
N GLY A 640 -27.41 54.45 45.41
CA GLY A 640 -27.77 53.42 44.43
C GLY A 640 -29.19 53.59 43.87
N SER A 641 -30.17 53.94 44.72
CA SER A 641 -31.53 54.27 44.29
C SER A 641 -31.55 55.51 43.39
N PHE A 642 -30.78 56.55 43.74
CA PHE A 642 -30.64 57.78 42.94
C PHE A 642 -30.09 57.47 41.54
N PHE A 643 -28.97 56.75 41.43
CA PHE A 643 -28.41 56.36 40.13
C PHE A 643 -29.35 55.49 39.31
N LEU A 644 -30.04 54.53 39.95
CA LEU A 644 -31.03 53.69 39.28
C LEU A 644 -32.22 54.52 38.77
N THR A 645 -32.73 55.47 39.57
CA THR A 645 -33.84 56.35 39.17
C THR A 645 -33.48 57.30 38.03
N LEU A 646 -32.21 57.70 37.92
CA LEU A 646 -31.74 58.63 36.87
C LEU A 646 -31.43 57.90 35.57
N THR A 647 -30.64 56.81 35.63
CA THR A 647 -30.09 56.15 34.45
C THR A 647 -31.04 55.14 33.81
N TYR A 648 -31.81 54.41 34.62
CA TYR A 648 -32.67 53.33 34.13
C TYR A 648 -33.81 53.83 33.21
N PRO A 649 -34.53 54.93 33.52
CA PRO A 649 -35.54 55.47 32.62
C PRO A 649 -34.94 56.02 31.32
N LEU A 650 -33.79 56.69 31.39
CA LEU A 650 -33.09 57.21 30.21
C LEU A 650 -32.65 56.09 29.27
N MET A 651 -32.08 55.01 29.81
CA MET A 651 -31.72 53.84 29.02
C MET A 651 -32.95 53.16 28.41
N CYS A 652 -34.04 52.97 29.17
CA CYS A 652 -35.24 52.31 28.68
C CYS A 652 -35.95 53.09 27.58
N VAL A 653 -36.14 54.40 27.78
CA VAL A 653 -36.80 55.28 26.80
C VAL A 653 -35.90 55.48 25.59
N GLY A 654 -34.61 55.82 25.79
CA GLY A 654 -33.66 56.02 24.71
C GLY A 654 -33.42 54.77 23.88
N GLY A 655 -33.18 53.62 24.54
CA GLY A 655 -32.99 52.34 23.87
C GLY A 655 -34.22 51.85 23.11
N SER A 656 -35.42 52.01 23.70
CA SER A 656 -36.67 51.65 23.01
C SER A 656 -36.97 52.59 21.84
N ALA A 657 -36.74 53.91 22.00
CA ALA A 657 -36.96 54.89 20.94
C ALA A 657 -36.00 54.67 19.75
N LEU A 658 -34.70 54.49 20.01
CA LEU A 658 -33.71 54.17 18.97
C LEU A 658 -34.05 52.87 18.25
N SER A 659 -34.50 51.85 19.00
CA SER A 659 -34.91 50.57 18.42
C SER A 659 -36.16 50.70 17.53
N LEU A 660 -37.17 51.46 17.96
CA LEU A 660 -38.38 51.70 17.17
C LEU A 660 -38.09 52.54 15.92
N ILE A 661 -37.20 53.53 16.00
CA ILE A 661 -36.73 54.29 14.83
C ILE A 661 -36.02 53.34 13.84
N ALA A 662 -35.11 52.50 14.35
CA ALA A 662 -34.42 51.51 13.52
C ALA A 662 -35.39 50.48 12.91
N ALA A 663 -36.46 50.12 13.62
CA ALA A 663 -37.53 49.25 13.14
C ALA A 663 -38.36 49.91 12.02
N LEU A 664 -38.72 51.18 12.16
CA LEU A 664 -39.41 51.95 11.12
C LEU A 664 -38.57 52.08 9.85
N LEU A 665 -37.25 52.17 9.98
CA LEU A 665 -36.32 52.25 8.85
C LEU A 665 -36.01 50.87 8.22
N VAL A 666 -36.47 49.75 8.79
CA VAL A 666 -36.21 48.38 8.26
C VAL A 666 -36.52 48.23 6.76
N PRO A 667 -37.65 48.73 6.23
CA PRO A 667 -37.95 48.64 4.79
C PRO A 667 -36.93 49.36 3.89
N VAL A 668 -36.13 50.27 4.45
CA VAL A 668 -35.14 51.06 3.71
C VAL A 668 -33.74 50.45 3.88
N TRP A 669 -33.27 50.27 5.11
CA TRP A 669 -31.87 49.87 5.33
C TRP A 669 -31.62 48.37 5.11
N VAL A 670 -32.59 47.48 5.35
CA VAL A 670 -32.39 46.02 5.17
C VAL A 670 -32.23 45.64 3.69
N PRO A 671 -33.05 46.13 2.74
CA PRO A 671 -32.80 45.90 1.31
C PRO A 671 -31.42 46.39 0.87
N ILE A 672 -31.00 47.59 1.31
CA ILE A 672 -29.68 48.13 0.98
C ILE A 672 -28.56 47.22 1.56
N ALA A 673 -28.66 46.84 2.83
CA ALA A 673 -27.66 45.97 3.46
C ALA A 673 -27.57 44.59 2.80
N THR A 674 -28.71 43.99 2.47
CA THR A 674 -28.74 42.68 1.79
C THR A 674 -28.29 42.75 0.33
N LEU A 675 -28.51 43.89 -0.34
CA LEU A 675 -27.99 44.14 -1.70
C LEU A 675 -26.48 44.33 -1.68
N LEU A 676 -25.95 45.12 -0.73
CA LEU A 676 -24.51 45.27 -0.52
C LEU A 676 -23.85 43.91 -0.21
N PHE A 677 -24.50 43.07 0.61
CA PHE A 677 -24.04 41.71 0.87
C PHE A 677 -24.04 40.85 -0.41
N HIS A 678 -25.08 40.96 -1.24
CA HIS A 678 -25.16 40.24 -2.52
C HIS A 678 -24.04 40.68 -3.49
N LEU A 679 -23.80 41.99 -3.62
CA LEU A 679 -22.73 42.56 -4.44
C LEU A 679 -21.33 42.18 -3.92
N ALA A 680 -21.12 42.24 -2.60
CA ALA A 680 -19.89 41.76 -1.97
C ALA A 680 -19.67 40.26 -2.21
N GLY A 681 -20.76 39.48 -2.26
CA GLY A 681 -20.71 38.07 -2.61
C GLY A 681 -20.19 37.80 -4.02
N ILE A 682 -20.58 38.63 -4.99
CA ILE A 682 -20.13 38.53 -6.39
C ILE A 682 -18.66 38.98 -6.54
N LEU A 683 -18.27 40.05 -5.85
CA LEU A 683 -16.95 40.68 -6.00
C LEU A 683 -15.84 40.02 -5.19
N ILE A 684 -16.14 39.58 -3.96
CA ILE A 684 -15.15 39.13 -2.98
C ILE A 684 -15.26 37.62 -2.75
N PHE A 685 -16.41 37.14 -2.26
CA PHE A 685 -16.59 35.74 -1.88
C PHE A 685 -18.03 35.25 -2.04
N ASP A 686 -18.27 34.26 -2.91
CA ASP A 686 -19.61 33.77 -3.19
C ASP A 686 -20.12 32.78 -2.11
N PHE A 687 -20.82 33.33 -1.12
CA PHE A 687 -21.51 32.57 -0.06
C PHE A 687 -22.58 31.62 -0.60
N ASP A 688 -23.16 31.95 -1.76
CA ASP A 688 -24.26 31.22 -2.37
C ASP A 688 -23.78 30.25 -3.45
N SER A 689 -22.46 30.02 -3.62
CA SER A 689 -21.93 29.11 -4.65
C SER A 689 -22.55 27.70 -4.55
N PRO A 690 -23.10 27.17 -5.67
CA PRO A 690 -23.72 25.84 -5.71
C PRO A 690 -22.72 24.70 -5.98
N ALA A 691 -21.46 24.99 -6.33
CA ALA A 691 -20.46 23.98 -6.69
C ALA A 691 -19.10 24.24 -6.01
N ASP A 692 -18.24 23.22 -5.94
CA ASP A 692 -16.86 23.28 -5.39
C ASP A 692 -15.86 24.06 -6.27
N ASN A 693 -16.34 25.05 -7.01
CA ASN A 693 -15.49 25.93 -7.81
C ASN A 693 -14.83 26.99 -6.93
N ASN A 694 -13.96 27.80 -7.53
CA ASN A 694 -13.34 28.92 -6.85
C ASN A 694 -14.43 29.86 -6.28
N LYS A 695 -14.39 30.05 -4.96
CA LYS A 695 -15.35 30.87 -4.23
C LYS A 695 -14.91 32.34 -4.15
N PHE A 696 -13.63 32.62 -4.42
CA PHE A 696 -13.05 33.95 -4.34
C PHE A 696 -13.19 34.68 -5.68
N SER A 697 -13.80 35.86 -5.65
CA SER A 697 -13.96 36.80 -6.76
C SER A 697 -14.33 36.16 -8.12
N ILE A 698 -15.59 35.76 -8.26
CA ILE A 698 -16.09 35.11 -9.50
C ILE A 698 -16.04 36.07 -10.69
N LEU A 699 -16.31 37.35 -10.47
CA LEU A 699 -16.27 38.36 -11.54
C LEU A 699 -14.85 38.53 -12.12
N PHE A 700 -13.83 38.58 -11.26
CA PHE A 700 -12.44 38.69 -11.68
C PHE A 700 -12.00 37.45 -12.47
N GLU A 701 -12.37 36.26 -11.99
CA GLU A 701 -12.09 35.01 -12.69
C GLU A 701 -12.73 34.98 -14.09
N ALA A 702 -13.99 35.41 -14.22
CA ALA A 702 -14.69 35.43 -15.49
C ALA A 702 -14.06 36.44 -16.46
N LEU A 703 -13.91 37.70 -16.05
CA LEU A 703 -13.47 38.79 -16.94
C LEU A 703 -11.97 38.72 -17.26
N ILE A 704 -11.11 38.64 -16.25
CA ILE A 704 -9.67 38.78 -16.44
C ILE A 704 -9.05 37.44 -16.81
N TYR A 705 -9.30 36.40 -16.01
CA TYR A 705 -8.65 35.11 -16.26
C TYR A 705 -9.24 34.39 -17.48
N ARG A 706 -10.55 34.18 -17.53
CA ARG A 706 -11.18 33.37 -18.59
C ARG A 706 -11.38 34.10 -19.91
N ILE A 707 -11.92 35.32 -19.88
CA ILE A 707 -12.20 36.09 -21.11
C ILE A 707 -10.93 36.78 -21.62
N LEU A 708 -10.29 37.64 -20.82
CA LEU A 708 -9.15 38.44 -21.31
C LEU A 708 -7.91 37.57 -21.57
N ILE A 709 -7.41 36.85 -20.57
CA ILE A 709 -6.15 36.09 -20.69
C ILE A 709 -6.36 34.82 -21.54
N MET A 710 -7.28 33.94 -21.14
CA MET A 710 -7.46 32.64 -21.82
C MET A 710 -8.30 32.74 -23.09
N GLY A 711 -9.23 33.71 -23.17
CA GLY A 711 -10.15 33.88 -24.28
C GLY A 711 -9.58 34.73 -25.41
N LEU A 712 -9.00 35.90 -25.12
CA LEU A 712 -8.53 36.87 -26.12
C LEU A 712 -7.02 36.88 -26.34
N ALA A 713 -6.21 36.86 -25.28
CA ALA A 713 -4.75 36.89 -25.42
C ALA A 713 -4.19 35.54 -25.91
N GLN A 714 -4.63 34.43 -25.31
CA GLN A 714 -4.18 33.09 -25.69
C GLN A 714 -4.32 32.77 -27.19
N PRO A 715 -5.46 33.01 -27.89
CA PRO A 715 -5.58 32.62 -29.29
C PRO A 715 -4.66 33.43 -30.20
N ILE A 716 -4.39 34.70 -29.90
CA ILE A 716 -3.44 35.52 -30.64
C ILE A 716 -2.04 34.90 -30.53
N VAL A 717 -1.60 34.60 -29.31
CA VAL A 717 -0.27 33.98 -29.10
C VAL A 717 -0.24 32.55 -29.66
N ALA A 718 -1.31 31.78 -29.54
CA ALA A 718 -1.40 30.43 -30.11
C ALA A 718 -1.35 30.45 -31.64
N LEU A 719 -2.01 31.41 -32.29
CA LEU A 719 -1.99 31.58 -33.74
C LEU A 719 -0.59 31.97 -34.21
N ILE A 720 0.03 33.00 -33.62
CA ILE A 720 1.40 33.43 -33.95
C ILE A 720 2.39 32.27 -33.74
N THR A 721 2.28 31.56 -32.62
CA THR A 721 3.19 30.44 -32.33
C THR A 721 3.00 29.27 -33.30
N GLY A 722 1.75 28.93 -33.64
CA GLY A 722 1.42 27.81 -34.54
C GLY A 722 1.67 28.10 -36.01
N SER A 723 1.35 29.30 -36.51
CA SER A 723 1.43 29.64 -37.93
C SER A 723 2.75 30.28 -38.35
N LEU A 724 3.46 30.98 -37.44
CA LEU A 724 4.67 31.72 -37.77
C LEU A 724 5.91 31.15 -37.07
N LEU A 725 5.92 31.11 -35.74
CA LEU A 725 7.14 30.74 -34.99
C LEU A 725 7.53 29.27 -35.19
N CYS A 726 6.58 28.33 -35.14
CA CYS A 726 6.89 26.90 -35.33
C CYS A 726 7.41 26.60 -36.75
N PRO A 727 6.78 27.08 -37.85
CA PRO A 727 7.32 26.88 -39.20
C PRO A 727 8.67 27.55 -39.42
N LEU A 728 8.89 28.76 -38.92
CA LEU A 728 10.20 29.43 -39.03
C LEU A 728 11.30 28.68 -38.27
N ALA A 729 10.99 28.20 -37.06
CA ALA A 729 11.93 27.39 -36.29
C ALA A 729 12.21 26.04 -36.97
N ALA A 730 11.20 25.36 -37.52
CA ALA A 730 11.38 24.13 -38.30
C ALA A 730 12.24 24.37 -39.55
N LEU A 731 12.00 25.45 -40.29
CA LEU A 731 12.81 25.83 -41.44
C LEU A 731 14.27 26.09 -41.01
N GLY A 732 14.49 26.86 -39.95
CA GLY A 732 15.82 27.13 -39.40
C GLY A 732 16.57 25.85 -38.99
N ILE A 733 15.90 24.92 -38.30
CA ILE A 733 16.47 23.62 -37.92
C ILE A 733 16.79 22.78 -39.17
N SER A 734 15.92 22.78 -40.19
CA SER A 734 16.13 22.00 -41.41
C SER A 734 17.32 22.53 -42.23
N VAL A 735 17.43 23.85 -42.36
CA VAL A 735 18.58 24.51 -43.02
C VAL A 735 19.86 24.23 -42.23
N PHE A 736 19.83 24.35 -40.90
CA PHE A 736 20.97 24.04 -40.05
C PHE A 736 21.37 22.56 -40.14
N ALA A 737 20.41 21.64 -40.17
CA ALA A 737 20.67 20.20 -40.31
C ALA A 737 21.35 19.87 -41.64
N LEU A 738 20.89 20.49 -42.74
CA LEU A 738 21.50 20.33 -44.06
C LEU A 738 22.90 20.93 -44.10
N ALA A 739 23.08 22.15 -43.60
CA ALA A 739 24.39 22.80 -43.51
C ALA A 739 25.37 21.97 -42.66
N LYS A 740 24.91 21.44 -41.53
CA LYS A 740 25.66 20.52 -40.66
C LYS A 740 26.00 19.22 -41.36
N ARG A 741 25.10 18.61 -42.14
CA ARG A 741 25.39 17.38 -42.91
C ARG A 741 26.40 17.62 -44.02
N LEU A 742 26.27 18.73 -44.77
CA LEU A 742 27.18 19.10 -45.84
C LEU A 742 28.56 19.47 -45.29
N GLY A 743 28.61 20.34 -44.28
CA GLY A 743 29.85 20.72 -43.61
C GLY A 743 30.55 19.52 -42.97
N ARG A 744 29.79 18.61 -42.34
CA ARG A 744 30.35 17.36 -41.81
C ARG A 744 30.84 16.43 -42.91
N GLY A 745 30.09 16.28 -44.01
CA GLY A 745 30.51 15.47 -45.15
C GLY A 745 31.80 15.99 -45.78
N PHE A 746 31.91 17.31 -45.97
CA PHE A 746 33.14 17.95 -46.45
C PHE A 746 34.30 17.71 -45.48
N TRP A 747 34.08 17.93 -44.17
CA TRP A 747 35.10 17.71 -43.15
C TRP A 747 35.56 16.26 -43.04
N ASP A 748 34.63 15.30 -43.02
CA ASP A 748 34.94 13.86 -42.98
C ASP A 748 35.70 13.43 -44.24
N THR A 749 35.31 13.94 -45.42
CA THR A 749 36.03 13.70 -46.68
C THR A 749 37.45 14.25 -46.61
N MET A 750 37.60 15.49 -46.16
CA MET A 750 38.90 16.15 -46.03
C MET A 750 39.81 15.42 -45.03
N MET A 751 39.31 15.12 -43.82
CA MET A 751 40.08 14.41 -42.79
C MET A 751 40.42 12.98 -43.21
N TYR A 752 39.51 12.28 -43.88
CA TYR A 752 39.75 10.93 -44.37
C TYR A 752 40.88 10.90 -45.39
N PHE A 753 40.82 11.71 -46.45
CA PHE A 753 41.82 11.68 -47.53
C PHE A 753 43.15 12.34 -47.14
N LEU A 754 43.14 13.44 -46.37
CA LEU A 754 44.37 14.16 -46.02
C LEU A 754 45.11 13.56 -44.82
N VAL A 755 44.38 13.08 -43.80
CA VAL A 755 44.98 12.69 -42.51
C VAL A 755 44.89 11.18 -42.30
N ILE A 756 43.69 10.60 -42.34
CA ILE A 756 43.46 9.22 -41.85
C ILE A 756 43.97 8.18 -42.86
N ARG A 757 43.75 8.36 -44.15
CA ARG A 757 44.20 7.44 -45.20
C ARG A 757 45.73 7.38 -45.31
N SER A 758 46.42 8.49 -45.06
CA SER A 758 47.88 8.61 -45.23
C SER A 758 48.67 8.42 -43.93
N ARG A 759 48.08 8.73 -42.77
CA ARG A 759 48.75 8.70 -41.45
C ARG A 759 48.02 7.90 -40.37
N GLY A 760 46.92 7.22 -40.71
CA GLY A 760 46.17 6.39 -39.77
C GLY A 760 46.97 5.18 -39.28
N ARG A 761 47.12 5.08 -37.96
CA ARG A 761 47.82 3.99 -37.28
C ARG A 761 46.95 3.43 -36.15
N VAL A 762 47.25 2.20 -35.73
CA VAL A 762 46.58 1.56 -34.59
C VAL A 762 47.02 2.26 -33.29
N PRO A 763 46.07 2.76 -32.47
CA PRO A 763 46.39 3.40 -31.20
C PRO A 763 46.84 2.40 -30.13
N VAL A 764 47.78 2.82 -29.29
CA VAL A 764 48.39 2.03 -28.20
C VAL A 764 47.74 2.35 -26.83
N SER A 765 46.97 3.43 -26.72
CA SER A 765 46.25 3.78 -25.49
C SER A 765 45.03 4.64 -25.79
N ASP A 766 44.12 4.74 -24.81
CA ASP A 766 42.97 5.63 -24.92
C ASP A 766 43.42 7.09 -24.93
N GLY A 767 43.15 7.78 -26.03
CA GLY A 767 43.57 9.16 -26.23
C GLY A 767 42.42 10.08 -26.61
N PHE A 768 42.76 11.34 -26.85
CA PHE A 768 41.80 12.32 -27.40
C PHE A 768 41.44 12.05 -28.86
N VAL A 769 42.25 11.30 -29.61
CA VAL A 769 42.01 11.05 -31.05
C VAL A 769 41.12 9.82 -31.26
N ALA A 770 41.42 8.74 -30.55
CA ALA A 770 40.70 7.47 -30.60
C ALA A 770 40.50 6.95 -29.18
N ARG A 771 39.28 6.49 -28.88
CA ARG A 771 38.91 5.90 -27.60
C ARG A 771 38.26 4.54 -27.83
N ARG A 772 38.59 3.55 -27.02
CA ARG A 772 37.93 2.24 -27.04
C ARG A 772 36.50 2.35 -26.56
N ILE A 773 35.60 1.67 -27.27
CA ILE A 773 34.18 1.54 -26.90
C ILE A 773 33.80 0.11 -26.56
N ALA A 774 34.59 -0.88 -27.02
CA ALA A 774 34.51 -2.27 -26.62
C ALA A 774 35.88 -2.93 -26.76
N GLY A 775 36.14 -3.99 -25.99
CA GLY A 775 37.39 -4.77 -26.04
C GLY A 775 37.74 -5.40 -24.68
N PRO A 776 38.68 -6.38 -24.68
CA PRO A 776 39.20 -6.98 -23.44
C PRO A 776 39.67 -5.91 -22.44
N GLY A 777 39.25 -6.04 -21.18
CA GLY A 777 39.62 -5.10 -20.10
C GLY A 777 38.79 -3.81 -20.01
N LEU A 778 37.92 -3.50 -20.98
CA LEU A 778 37.05 -2.31 -20.96
C LEU A 778 35.67 -2.57 -20.32
N ALA A 779 35.17 -3.79 -20.45
CA ALA A 779 33.90 -4.21 -19.84
C ALA A 779 34.11 -4.56 -18.36
N ALA A 780 33.23 -4.09 -17.48
CA ALA A 780 33.27 -4.45 -16.06
C ALA A 780 33.02 -5.95 -15.81
N ASN A 781 32.33 -6.61 -16.76
CA ASN A 781 31.86 -7.99 -16.65
C ASN A 781 32.68 -8.92 -17.55
N TYR A 782 33.60 -9.64 -16.94
CA TYR A 782 34.39 -10.71 -17.55
C TYR A 782 34.54 -11.86 -16.55
N PHE A 783 34.80 -13.06 -17.06
CA PHE A 783 34.97 -14.27 -16.25
C PHE A 783 36.35 -14.92 -16.47
N PHE A 784 36.89 -15.52 -15.41
CA PHE A 784 38.11 -16.30 -15.42
C PHE A 784 37.79 -17.79 -15.48
N GLN A 785 38.32 -18.50 -16.48
CA GLN A 785 38.24 -19.95 -16.56
C GLN A 785 39.44 -20.58 -15.84
N ILE A 786 39.19 -21.39 -14.82
CA ILE A 786 40.24 -22.16 -14.14
C ILE A 786 40.28 -23.60 -14.67
N LYS A 787 41.29 -24.37 -14.28
CA LYS A 787 41.32 -25.82 -14.50
C LYS A 787 40.56 -26.56 -13.39
N PRO A 788 39.88 -27.69 -13.68
CA PRO A 788 39.23 -28.54 -12.67
C PRO A 788 40.13 -28.91 -11.50
N GLU A 789 41.41 -29.15 -11.78
CA GLU A 789 42.41 -29.48 -10.76
C GLU A 789 42.61 -28.34 -9.75
N GLN A 790 42.57 -27.08 -10.19
CA GLN A 790 42.69 -25.93 -9.31
C GLN A 790 41.47 -25.78 -8.40
N ALA A 791 40.27 -26.06 -8.93
CA ALA A 791 39.05 -26.06 -8.14
C ALA A 791 39.09 -27.14 -7.04
N LEU A 792 39.52 -28.36 -7.38
CA LEU A 792 39.64 -29.47 -6.43
C LEU A 792 40.73 -29.22 -5.38
N ALA A 793 41.85 -28.61 -5.76
CA ALA A 793 42.89 -28.20 -4.82
C ALA A 793 42.40 -27.13 -3.83
N ALA A 794 41.60 -26.17 -4.29
CA ALA A 794 40.98 -25.17 -3.42
C ALA A 794 39.89 -25.78 -2.51
N LEU A 795 39.19 -26.83 -2.98
CA LEU A 795 38.26 -27.59 -2.16
C LEU A 795 39.00 -28.34 -1.05
N GLU A 796 40.12 -29.00 -1.37
CA GLU A 796 40.96 -29.69 -0.38
C GLU A 796 41.45 -28.74 0.71
N SER A 797 41.93 -27.54 0.35
CA SER A 797 42.36 -26.56 1.35
C SER A 797 41.20 -26.10 2.24
N LYS A 798 40.00 -25.93 1.67
CA LYS A 798 38.80 -25.56 2.45
C LYS A 798 38.35 -26.66 3.40
N MET A 799 38.44 -27.93 2.97
CA MET A 799 38.12 -29.08 3.82
C MET A 799 39.07 -29.19 5.01
N GLU A 800 40.37 -28.97 4.80
CA GLU A 800 41.36 -28.93 5.89
C GLU A 800 41.12 -27.76 6.85
N LEU A 801 40.68 -26.60 6.36
CA LEU A 801 40.27 -25.48 7.21
C LEU A 801 39.04 -25.83 8.07
N ASP A 802 38.05 -26.53 7.51
CA ASP A 802 36.87 -26.97 8.25
C ASP A 802 37.26 -27.95 9.38
N GLU A 803 38.14 -28.93 9.11
CA GLU A 803 38.69 -29.84 10.12
C GLU A 803 39.45 -29.08 11.22
N LEU A 804 40.30 -28.13 10.82
CA LEU A 804 41.09 -27.32 11.73
C LEU A 804 40.21 -26.46 12.66
N GLU A 805 39.09 -25.93 12.16
CA GLU A 805 38.15 -25.15 12.96
C GLU A 805 37.46 -26.02 14.02
N VAL A 806 37.00 -27.22 13.63
CA VAL A 806 36.38 -28.19 14.58
C VAL A 806 37.41 -28.62 15.63
N TRP A 807 38.62 -28.93 15.20
CA TRP A 807 39.72 -29.31 16.09
C TRP A 807 40.07 -28.19 17.08
N ARG A 808 40.19 -26.94 16.59
CA ARG A 808 40.45 -25.76 17.42
C ARG A 808 39.41 -25.63 18.52
N LYS A 809 38.11 -25.67 18.18
CA LYS A 809 37.01 -25.56 19.14
C LYS A 809 37.05 -26.67 20.20
N ASN A 810 37.39 -27.89 19.81
CA ASN A 810 37.52 -29.00 20.74
C ASN A 810 38.74 -28.85 21.67
N LEU A 811 39.86 -28.35 21.16
CA LEU A 811 41.06 -28.12 21.94
C LEU A 811 40.88 -26.95 22.93
N GLU A 812 40.24 -25.86 22.50
CA GLU A 812 39.87 -24.71 23.35
C GLU A 812 39.04 -25.17 24.55
N LYS A 813 38.00 -25.99 24.31
CA LYS A 813 37.20 -26.60 25.39
C LYS A 813 38.06 -27.42 26.35
N LYS A 814 39.01 -28.23 25.84
CA LYS A 814 39.91 -29.03 26.68
C LYS A 814 40.85 -28.16 27.52
N ILE A 815 41.35 -27.06 26.96
CA ILE A 815 42.22 -26.10 27.65
C ILE A 815 41.45 -25.45 28.82
N GLU A 816 40.15 -25.18 28.66
CA GLU A 816 39.31 -24.50 29.67
C GLU A 816 38.86 -25.39 30.85
N ILE A 817 38.90 -26.73 30.73
CA ILE A 817 38.44 -27.69 31.75
C ILE A 817 38.93 -27.38 33.19
N PRO A 818 40.21 -27.07 33.45
CA PRO A 818 40.68 -26.73 34.79
C PRO A 818 39.97 -25.52 35.39
N THR A 819 39.75 -24.48 34.57
CA THR A 819 39.08 -23.25 35.02
C THR A 819 37.61 -23.49 35.29
N GLU A 820 36.94 -24.31 34.47
CA GLU A 820 35.54 -24.68 34.69
C GLU A 820 35.37 -25.53 35.96
N LYS A 821 36.26 -26.52 36.17
CA LYS A 821 36.27 -27.33 37.39
C LYS A 821 36.52 -26.49 38.64
N TYR A 822 37.43 -25.51 38.56
CA TYR A 822 37.66 -24.57 39.66
C TYR A 822 36.42 -23.73 39.98
N LYS A 823 35.78 -23.14 38.95
CA LYS A 823 34.52 -22.38 39.10
C LYS A 823 33.43 -23.24 39.73
N LYS A 824 33.27 -24.48 39.25
CA LYS A 824 32.26 -25.42 39.74
C LYS A 824 32.52 -25.83 41.18
N PHE A 825 33.77 -26.10 41.55
CA PHE A 825 34.17 -26.41 42.93
C PHE A 825 33.83 -25.26 43.88
N VAL A 826 34.19 -24.02 43.52
CA VAL A 826 33.88 -22.86 44.37
C VAL A 826 32.38 -22.66 44.54
N ASN A 827 31.61 -22.77 43.46
CA ASN A 827 30.15 -22.67 43.54
C ASN A 827 29.52 -23.77 44.40
N GLN A 828 30.05 -25.00 44.35
CA GLN A 828 29.51 -26.11 45.14
C GLN A 828 29.89 -26.03 46.63
N CYS A 829 31.14 -25.68 46.95
CA CYS A 829 31.63 -25.64 48.33
C CYS A 829 31.25 -24.35 49.06
N PHE A 830 31.24 -23.21 48.37
CA PHE A 830 31.09 -21.88 48.99
C PHE A 830 29.82 -21.13 48.56
N GLY A 831 29.16 -21.56 47.47
CA GLY A 831 27.92 -20.96 46.98
C GLY A 831 26.76 -20.94 48.00
N PRO A 832 26.52 -22.00 48.80
CA PRO A 832 25.51 -21.99 49.86
C PRO A 832 25.74 -20.91 50.94
N PHE A 833 26.98 -20.43 51.08
CA PHE A 833 27.36 -19.37 52.03
C PHE A 833 27.41 -17.98 51.38
N SER A 834 26.87 -17.83 50.16
CA SER A 834 26.94 -16.60 49.36
C SER A 834 28.37 -16.08 49.11
N ALA A 835 29.37 -16.95 49.24
CA ALA A 835 30.75 -16.61 48.94
C ALA A 835 31.05 -16.92 47.47
N GLY A 836 31.53 -15.89 46.75
CA GLY A 836 31.80 -15.93 45.31
C GLY A 836 33.27 -16.10 44.96
N LEU A 837 33.53 -16.44 43.70
CA LEU A 837 34.88 -16.56 43.16
C LEU A 837 35.56 -15.19 43.03
N VAL A 838 36.69 -15.01 43.71
CA VAL A 838 37.53 -13.81 43.58
C VAL A 838 38.68 -14.09 42.61
N SER A 839 38.98 -13.14 41.73
CA SER A 839 40.04 -13.24 40.70
C SER A 839 41.44 -12.95 41.27
N ASP A 840 41.78 -13.55 42.41
CA ASP A 840 43.07 -13.36 43.07
C ASP A 840 43.68 -14.71 43.51
N GLY A 841 44.98 -14.73 43.77
CA GLY A 841 45.70 -15.92 44.23
C GLY A 841 45.85 -17.03 43.18
N VAL A 842 45.57 -18.28 43.59
CA VAL A 842 45.81 -19.50 42.77
C VAL A 842 44.96 -19.51 41.49
N TYR A 843 43.74 -19.01 41.55
CA TYR A 843 42.84 -18.94 40.39
C TYR A 843 43.31 -17.94 39.32
N SER A 844 43.91 -16.81 39.72
CA SER A 844 44.49 -15.83 38.79
C SER A 844 45.68 -16.40 38.02
N ARG A 845 46.51 -17.24 38.67
CA ARG A 845 47.60 -17.98 38.00
C ARG A 845 47.05 -18.98 36.98
N LEU A 846 46.05 -19.77 37.36
CA LEU A 846 45.38 -20.72 36.47
C LEU A 846 44.78 -20.04 35.23
N LEU A 847 44.14 -18.88 35.41
CA LEU A 847 43.59 -18.09 34.30
C LEU A 847 44.69 -17.62 33.33
N LYS A 848 45.82 -17.13 33.84
CA LYS A 848 46.96 -16.70 33.01
C LYS A 848 47.55 -17.87 32.22
N GLU A 849 47.71 -19.04 32.85
CA GLU A 849 48.17 -20.26 32.17
C GLU A 849 47.22 -20.69 31.05
N THR A 850 45.91 -20.69 31.33
CA THR A 850 44.87 -21.02 30.34
C THR A 850 44.90 -20.05 29.15
N GLN A 851 45.01 -18.75 29.42
CA GLN A 851 45.12 -17.72 28.37
C GLN A 851 46.40 -17.85 27.54
N SER A 852 47.54 -18.22 28.14
CA SER A 852 48.76 -18.49 27.38
C SER A 852 48.61 -19.67 26.43
N LEU A 853 47.99 -20.77 26.89
CA LEU A 853 47.73 -21.95 26.05
C LEU A 853 46.76 -21.64 24.90
N GLN A 854 45.74 -20.83 25.14
CA GLN A 854 44.83 -20.35 24.08
C GLN A 854 45.57 -19.47 23.05
N LYS A 855 46.48 -18.60 23.50
CA LYS A 855 47.30 -17.77 22.61
C LYS A 855 48.23 -18.62 21.74
N ASP A 856 48.90 -19.61 22.33
CA ASP A 856 49.80 -20.51 21.61
C ASP A 856 49.04 -21.37 20.57
N LEU A 857 47.84 -21.84 20.92
CA LEU A 857 46.94 -22.50 19.99
C LEU A 857 46.61 -21.58 18.81
N MET A 858 46.23 -20.33 19.09
CA MET A 858 45.88 -19.36 18.06
C MET A 858 47.04 -19.08 17.09
N VAL A 859 48.27 -18.96 17.60
CA VAL A 859 49.47 -18.74 16.77
C VAL A 859 49.69 -19.91 15.80
N LYS A 860 49.69 -21.16 16.32
CA LYS A 860 49.88 -22.36 15.48
C LYS A 860 48.76 -22.53 14.45
N VAL A 861 47.52 -22.25 14.83
CA VAL A 861 46.36 -22.26 13.91
C VAL A 861 46.54 -21.23 12.80
N LYS A 862 46.91 -19.98 13.12
CA LYS A 862 47.12 -18.93 12.12
C LYS A 862 48.25 -19.22 11.15
N GLU A 863 49.35 -19.80 11.63
CA GLU A 863 50.45 -20.25 10.75
C GLU A 863 49.97 -21.31 9.75
N ARG A 864 49.10 -22.22 10.19
CA ARG A 864 48.52 -23.26 9.34
C ARG A 864 47.51 -22.68 8.34
N GLU A 865 46.63 -21.78 8.78
CA GLU A 865 45.69 -21.05 7.92
C GLU A 865 46.42 -20.27 6.81
N ALA A 866 47.54 -19.63 7.14
CA ALA A 866 48.35 -18.88 6.17
C ALA A 866 48.94 -19.78 5.06
N ARG A 867 49.28 -21.04 5.35
CA ARG A 867 49.77 -22.02 4.37
C ARG A 867 48.66 -22.56 3.47
N LEU A 868 47.41 -22.63 3.97
CA LEU A 868 46.23 -23.09 3.24
C LEU A 868 45.55 -22.00 2.39
N ASN A 869 46.03 -20.76 2.47
CA ASN A 869 45.51 -19.66 1.69
C ASN A 869 45.79 -19.86 0.18
N THR A 870 44.74 -19.83 -0.63
CA THR A 870 44.79 -20.06 -2.08
C THR A 870 45.21 -18.82 -2.90
N GLY A 871 45.43 -17.68 -2.25
CA GLY A 871 45.77 -16.41 -2.92
C GLY A 871 44.60 -15.77 -3.68
N LEU A 872 43.39 -16.32 -3.55
CA LEU A 872 42.20 -15.78 -4.19
C LEU A 872 41.76 -14.48 -3.50
N MET A 873 41.86 -13.36 -4.22
CA MET A 873 41.31 -12.08 -3.76
C MET A 873 39.77 -12.11 -3.81
N SER A 874 39.11 -11.59 -2.76
CA SER A 874 37.63 -11.55 -2.64
C SER A 874 36.94 -10.99 -3.88
N ASN A 875 37.56 -10.00 -4.54
CA ASN A 875 36.97 -9.28 -5.68
C ASN A 875 36.94 -10.08 -7.00
N ASN A 876 37.73 -11.16 -7.10
CA ASN A 876 37.83 -11.98 -8.32
C ASN A 876 37.06 -13.30 -8.19
N SER A 877 36.59 -13.62 -6.98
CA SER A 877 35.93 -14.88 -6.63
C SER A 877 34.60 -15.05 -7.39
N ASP A 878 33.81 -13.97 -7.52
CA ASP A 878 32.58 -13.88 -8.33
C ASP A 878 32.80 -14.08 -9.84
N LYS A 879 34.05 -13.94 -10.31
CA LYS A 879 34.38 -13.98 -11.74
C LYS A 879 34.90 -15.35 -12.17
N ILE A 880 35.15 -16.30 -11.27
CA ILE A 880 35.70 -17.60 -11.65
C ILE A 880 34.58 -18.55 -12.07
N LYS A 881 34.74 -19.22 -13.22
CA LYS A 881 33.79 -20.21 -13.75
C LYS A 881 34.52 -21.39 -14.41
N LEU A 882 33.77 -22.45 -14.70
CA LEU A 882 34.20 -23.62 -15.45
C LEU A 882 33.26 -23.91 -16.64
N PRO A 883 33.75 -24.55 -17.71
CA PRO A 883 32.89 -25.13 -18.75
C PRO A 883 31.94 -26.17 -18.14
N GLU A 884 30.77 -26.36 -18.74
CA GLU A 884 29.72 -27.25 -18.21
C GLU A 884 30.23 -28.68 -17.92
N ARG A 885 30.96 -29.27 -18.87
CA ARG A 885 31.54 -30.62 -18.71
C ARG A 885 32.51 -30.68 -17.54
N GLU A 886 33.40 -29.69 -17.45
CA GLU A 886 34.45 -29.61 -16.44
C GLU A 886 33.86 -29.34 -15.05
N LEU A 887 32.84 -28.48 -14.96
CA LEU A 887 32.13 -28.16 -13.73
C LEU A 887 31.43 -29.39 -13.14
N LYS A 888 30.70 -30.16 -13.96
CA LYS A 888 30.01 -31.39 -13.52
C LYS A 888 30.98 -32.43 -12.97
N ILE A 889 32.09 -32.67 -13.66
CA ILE A 889 33.14 -33.61 -13.22
C ILE A 889 33.77 -33.12 -11.92
N THR A 890 34.02 -31.82 -11.80
CA THR A 890 34.58 -31.18 -10.60
C THR A 890 33.66 -31.33 -9.39
N ILE A 891 32.35 -31.08 -9.55
CA ILE A 891 31.36 -31.25 -8.47
C ILE A 891 31.26 -32.72 -8.05
N LEU A 892 31.24 -33.65 -9.01
CA LEU A 892 31.13 -35.08 -8.72
C LEU A 892 32.36 -35.61 -7.96
N GLN A 893 33.56 -35.23 -8.39
CA GLN A 893 34.79 -35.62 -7.68
C GLN A 893 34.93 -34.89 -6.35
N GLY A 894 34.50 -33.62 -6.27
CA GLY A 894 34.44 -32.87 -5.02
C GLY A 894 33.50 -33.50 -4.00
N ALA A 895 32.35 -34.03 -4.43
CA ALA A 895 31.43 -34.77 -3.56
C ALA A 895 32.08 -36.04 -2.98
N LYS A 896 32.81 -36.80 -3.80
CA LYS A 896 33.55 -38.00 -3.32
C LYS A 896 34.67 -37.64 -2.35
N MET A 897 35.39 -36.53 -2.60
CA MET A 897 36.40 -36.02 -1.67
C MET A 897 35.77 -35.66 -0.33
N LEU A 898 34.64 -34.94 -0.36
CA LEU A 898 33.91 -34.53 0.84
C LEU A 898 33.36 -35.72 1.61
N GLU A 899 32.72 -36.68 0.93
CA GLU A 899 32.18 -37.89 1.55
C GLU A 899 33.27 -38.63 2.33
N LYS A 900 34.42 -38.90 1.68
CA LYS A 900 35.52 -39.62 2.32
C LYS A 900 36.12 -38.82 3.49
N PHE A 901 36.40 -37.55 3.29
CA PHE A 901 37.09 -36.74 4.30
C PHE A 901 36.19 -36.42 5.50
N TYR A 902 34.91 -36.07 5.28
CA TYR A 902 34.02 -35.73 6.37
C TYR A 902 33.68 -36.95 7.23
N THR A 903 33.48 -38.12 6.61
CA THR A 903 33.22 -39.37 7.35
C THR A 903 34.43 -39.85 8.14
N GLU A 904 35.64 -39.77 7.58
CA GLU A 904 36.86 -40.26 8.24
C GLU A 904 37.44 -39.27 9.26
N ARG A 905 37.35 -37.96 9.01
CA ARG A 905 38.09 -36.95 9.80
C ARG A 905 37.21 -35.94 10.52
N VAL A 906 36.09 -35.52 9.96
CA VAL A 906 35.30 -34.39 10.50
C VAL A 906 34.21 -34.85 11.47
N PHE A 907 33.33 -35.77 11.06
CA PHE A 907 32.24 -36.27 11.91
C PHE A 907 32.71 -36.91 13.23
N PRO A 908 33.84 -37.65 13.29
CA PRO A 908 34.36 -38.17 14.57
C PRO A 908 34.75 -37.07 15.58
N LEU A 909 34.98 -35.85 15.11
CA LEU A 909 35.36 -34.70 15.93
C LEU A 909 34.17 -33.81 16.28
N ILE A 910 33.02 -33.98 15.64
CA ILE A 910 31.88 -33.09 15.81
C ILE A 910 30.99 -33.57 16.97
N ASN A 911 30.58 -32.65 17.85
CA ASN A 911 29.64 -32.92 18.96
C ASN A 911 28.17 -32.72 18.55
N MET A 912 27.75 -33.22 17.38
CA MET A 912 26.34 -33.25 16.91
C MET A 912 26.12 -34.48 16.04
N THR A 913 24.87 -34.87 15.86
CA THR A 913 24.50 -36.00 14.99
C THR A 913 24.65 -35.64 13.51
N GLU A 914 24.75 -36.67 12.64
CA GLU A 914 24.88 -36.47 11.20
C GLU A 914 23.63 -35.74 10.65
N GLU A 915 22.45 -36.10 11.16
CA GLU A 915 21.16 -35.51 10.80
C GLU A 915 21.08 -34.02 11.15
N GLU A 916 21.47 -33.64 12.37
CA GLU A 916 21.54 -32.24 12.81
C GLU A 916 22.51 -31.41 11.96
N PHE A 917 23.60 -32.01 11.49
CA PHE A 917 24.54 -31.35 10.60
C PHE A 917 23.90 -31.02 9.23
N TRP A 918 23.18 -31.97 8.62
CA TRP A 918 22.50 -31.78 7.33
C TRP A 918 21.36 -30.75 7.43
N GLU A 919 20.58 -30.78 8.52
CA GLU A 919 19.50 -29.82 8.80
C GLU A 919 20.06 -28.39 8.98
N MET A 920 21.12 -28.22 9.78
CA MET A 920 21.81 -26.94 9.94
C MET A 920 22.31 -26.38 8.59
N LYS A 921 22.66 -27.26 7.64
CA LYS A 921 23.12 -26.87 6.31
C LYS A 921 21.99 -26.66 5.29
N MET A 922 20.72 -26.90 5.65
CA MET A 922 19.56 -26.80 4.76
C MET A 922 19.72 -27.68 3.51
N LEU A 923 20.24 -28.90 3.70
CA LEU A 923 20.46 -29.88 2.64
C LEU A 923 19.75 -31.19 3.02
N GLU A 924 19.40 -32.00 2.00
CA GLU A 924 18.88 -33.34 2.25
C GLU A 924 19.94 -34.23 2.93
N PHE A 925 19.49 -35.22 3.71
CA PHE A 925 20.39 -36.14 4.40
C PHE A 925 21.33 -36.84 3.41
N ARG A 926 22.64 -36.73 3.64
CA ARG A 926 23.71 -37.27 2.76
C ARG A 926 23.78 -36.70 1.35
N ASP A 927 23.28 -35.49 1.12
CA ASP A 927 23.49 -34.80 -0.15
C ASP A 927 24.91 -34.22 -0.29
N TRP A 928 25.87 -35.10 -0.56
CA TRP A 928 27.29 -34.74 -0.76
C TRP A 928 27.51 -33.83 -1.96
N ARG A 929 26.60 -33.84 -2.95
CA ARG A 929 26.68 -32.97 -4.14
C ARG A 929 26.20 -31.56 -3.84
N GLY A 930 25.12 -31.43 -3.06
CA GLY A 930 24.67 -30.16 -2.50
C GLY A 930 25.73 -29.55 -1.58
N LEU A 931 26.37 -30.38 -0.74
CA LEU A 931 27.48 -29.93 0.11
C LEU A 931 28.69 -29.48 -0.72
N ALA A 932 29.06 -30.21 -1.77
CA ALA A 932 30.12 -29.81 -2.70
C ALA A 932 29.80 -28.48 -3.38
N SER A 933 28.58 -28.32 -3.89
CA SER A 933 28.14 -27.09 -4.56
C SER A 933 28.14 -25.90 -3.59
N LYS A 934 27.72 -26.11 -2.35
CA LYS A 934 27.76 -25.12 -1.28
C LYS A 934 29.20 -24.74 -0.93
N LYS A 935 30.12 -25.70 -0.82
CA LYS A 935 31.54 -25.46 -0.53
C LYS A 935 32.25 -24.73 -1.67
N PHE A 936 31.98 -25.08 -2.92
CA PHE A 936 32.45 -24.30 -4.07
C PHE A 936 31.89 -22.88 -4.09
N SER A 937 30.64 -22.70 -3.65
CA SER A 937 30.05 -21.36 -3.50
C SER A 937 30.69 -20.53 -2.38
N GLU A 938 31.15 -21.18 -1.31
CA GLU A 938 31.91 -20.54 -0.23
C GLU A 938 33.32 -20.14 -0.67
N ILE A 939 33.95 -20.92 -1.56
CA ILE A 939 35.33 -20.69 -2.04
C ILE A 939 35.38 -19.62 -3.13
N PHE A 940 34.54 -19.75 -4.17
CA PHE A 940 34.55 -18.88 -5.34
C PHE A 940 33.39 -17.90 -5.30
N SER A 941 32.15 -18.39 -5.32
CA SER A 941 30.92 -17.61 -5.22
C SER A 941 29.77 -18.48 -5.73
N LYS A 942 28.53 -18.04 -5.56
CA LYS A 942 27.39 -18.70 -6.22
C LYS A 942 27.49 -18.70 -7.75
N ALA A 943 28.20 -17.73 -8.34
CA ALA A 943 28.36 -17.62 -9.79
C ALA A 943 29.22 -18.74 -10.40
N PHE A 944 30.08 -19.38 -9.59
CA PHE A 944 30.89 -20.52 -10.02
C PHE A 944 30.06 -21.74 -10.46
N LEU A 945 28.87 -21.90 -9.87
CA LEU A 945 27.94 -23.00 -10.17
C LEU A 945 27.24 -22.81 -11.53
N ILE A 946 27.38 -21.65 -12.16
CA ILE A 946 26.85 -21.36 -13.48
C ILE A 946 27.95 -21.66 -14.50
N PRO A 947 27.71 -22.57 -15.46
CA PRO A 947 28.71 -22.88 -16.47
C PRO A 947 29.03 -21.66 -17.33
N LEU A 948 30.20 -21.68 -17.97
CA LEU A 948 30.56 -20.68 -18.98
C LEU A 948 29.65 -20.76 -20.21
N ASP A 949 29.19 -19.60 -20.66
CA ASP A 949 28.37 -19.48 -21.87
C ASP A 949 29.24 -19.19 -23.10
N GLY A 950 28.80 -19.63 -24.28
CA GLY A 950 29.50 -19.35 -25.53
C GLY A 950 29.59 -17.85 -25.88
N THR A 951 28.83 -17.00 -25.19
CA THR A 951 28.82 -15.54 -25.33
C THR A 951 29.58 -14.80 -24.22
N ASP A 952 30.08 -15.51 -23.20
CA ASP A 952 30.78 -14.90 -22.07
C ASP A 952 32.22 -14.48 -22.45
N ASN A 953 32.63 -13.29 -22.02
CA ASN A 953 34.02 -12.85 -22.15
C ASN A 953 34.90 -13.62 -21.16
N LEU A 954 35.67 -14.59 -21.66
CA LEU A 954 36.44 -15.55 -20.86
C LEU A 954 37.95 -15.32 -20.90
N PHE A 955 38.62 -15.59 -19.76
CA PHE A 955 40.07 -15.53 -19.63
C PHE A 955 40.61 -16.77 -18.89
N ARG A 956 41.44 -17.58 -19.55
CA ARG A 956 41.95 -18.84 -18.95
C ARG A 956 43.11 -18.57 -17.99
N LEU A 957 43.02 -19.09 -16.77
CA LEU A 957 44.05 -19.03 -15.74
C LEU A 957 44.89 -20.31 -15.77
N GLU A 958 46.07 -20.25 -16.40
CA GLU A 958 46.99 -21.38 -16.45
C GLU A 958 48.12 -21.24 -15.41
N VAL A 959 48.20 -22.20 -14.49
CA VAL A 959 49.31 -22.30 -13.51
C VAL A 959 50.33 -23.32 -14.01
N LYS A 960 51.55 -22.86 -14.31
CA LYS A 960 52.64 -23.68 -14.87
C LYS A 960 53.57 -24.31 -13.82
N HIS A 961 53.54 -23.85 -12.57
CA HIS A 961 54.55 -24.15 -11.55
C HIS A 961 54.04 -25.00 -10.36
N LEU A 962 52.76 -25.39 -10.33
CA LEU A 962 52.21 -26.31 -9.32
C LEU A 962 52.04 -27.74 -9.86
N ASN A 963 52.46 -28.74 -9.09
CA ASN A 963 52.27 -30.16 -9.42
C ASN A 963 50.83 -30.59 -9.13
N LEU A 964 49.95 -30.50 -10.14
CA LEU A 964 48.53 -30.88 -10.07
C LEU A 964 48.27 -32.35 -10.46
N SER A 965 49.33 -33.17 -10.65
CA SER A 965 49.24 -34.52 -11.20
C SER A 965 48.36 -35.50 -10.41
N ARG A 966 48.17 -35.26 -9.10
CA ARG A 966 47.26 -36.04 -8.24
C ARG A 966 45.80 -35.82 -8.65
N TYR A 967 45.38 -34.56 -8.80
CA TYR A 967 44.03 -34.21 -9.21
C TYR A 967 43.77 -34.62 -10.65
N THR A 968 44.77 -34.52 -11.53
CA THR A 968 44.67 -35.03 -12.91
C THR A 968 44.41 -36.54 -12.95
N ARG A 969 45.10 -37.34 -12.12
CA ARG A 969 44.83 -38.78 -11.99
C ARG A 969 43.42 -39.07 -11.45
N MET A 970 42.97 -38.29 -10.48
CA MET A 970 41.62 -38.41 -9.91
C MET A 970 40.53 -38.07 -10.94
N LEU A 971 40.72 -37.00 -11.72
CA LEU A 971 39.85 -36.61 -12.81
C LEU A 971 39.86 -37.65 -13.95
N ALA A 972 41.01 -38.25 -14.26
CA ALA A 972 41.13 -39.32 -15.25
C ALA A 972 40.39 -40.61 -14.86
N SER A 973 40.24 -40.88 -13.56
CA SER A 973 39.40 -42.00 -13.06
C SER A 973 37.90 -41.70 -13.13
N GLY A 974 37.52 -40.44 -13.34
CA GLY A 974 36.13 -40.00 -13.50
C GLY A 974 35.64 -40.19 -14.93
N ASN A 975 35.24 -41.42 -15.29
CA ASN A 975 34.57 -41.63 -16.58
C ASN A 975 33.17 -41.01 -16.57
N TYR A 976 32.93 -40.15 -17.56
CA TYR A 976 31.62 -39.68 -17.98
C TYR A 976 30.87 -40.87 -18.61
N ARG A 977 29.86 -41.41 -17.92
CA ARG A 977 28.80 -42.17 -18.58
C ARG A 977 27.66 -41.21 -18.88
N ASP A 978 27.29 -41.15 -20.15
CA ASP A 978 26.15 -40.39 -20.67
C ASP A 978 24.83 -41.08 -20.30
N ASP A 979 24.73 -41.57 -19.06
CA ASP A 979 23.52 -42.18 -18.55
C ASP A 979 22.65 -41.05 -18.01
N LEU A 980 21.43 -40.99 -18.53
CA LEU A 980 20.33 -40.03 -18.31
C LEU A 980 19.93 -39.77 -16.85
N ASP A 981 20.69 -40.23 -15.86
CA ASP A 981 20.27 -40.31 -14.45
C ASP A 981 20.55 -39.06 -13.62
N LEU A 982 21.17 -38.00 -14.16
CA LEU A 982 21.65 -36.90 -13.32
C LEU A 982 21.58 -35.51 -13.94
N VAL A 983 20.46 -35.19 -14.60
CA VAL A 983 20.00 -33.81 -14.78
C VAL A 983 19.39 -33.29 -13.45
N THR A 984 20.10 -33.49 -12.34
CA THR A 984 19.83 -32.72 -11.13
C THR A 984 20.61 -31.44 -11.31
N GLU A 985 19.94 -30.42 -11.84
CA GLU A 985 20.42 -29.05 -11.91
C GLU A 985 21.11 -28.72 -10.57
N VAL A 986 22.33 -28.22 -10.64
CA VAL A 986 23.11 -27.74 -9.51
C VAL A 986 22.19 -26.85 -8.68
N HIS A 987 21.78 -27.33 -7.49
CA HIS A 987 20.87 -26.61 -6.62
C HIS A 987 21.49 -25.25 -6.31
N SER A 988 20.97 -24.19 -6.91
CA SER A 988 21.27 -22.82 -6.53
C SER A 988 20.26 -22.42 -5.46
N PRO A 989 20.64 -22.33 -4.17
CA PRO A 989 19.75 -21.82 -3.15
C PRO A 989 19.75 -20.29 -3.27
N ASN A 990 18.56 -19.77 -3.53
CA ASN A 990 18.17 -18.37 -3.57
C ASN A 990 18.47 -17.63 -4.88
N ALA A 991 17.36 -17.31 -5.54
CA ALA A 991 17.15 -16.32 -6.60
C ALA A 991 18.14 -15.14 -6.58
N LEU A 992 18.71 -14.80 -7.74
CA LEU A 992 18.95 -13.42 -8.16
C LEU A 992 18.92 -13.33 -9.71
N PRO A 993 18.51 -12.19 -10.28
CA PRO A 993 18.13 -12.05 -11.67
C PRO A 993 19.22 -11.33 -12.46
N PHE A 994 20.18 -12.02 -13.09
CA PHE A 994 20.95 -11.41 -14.17
C PHE A 994 21.58 -12.49 -15.05
N GLY A 995 21.13 -12.55 -16.31
CA GLY A 995 22.02 -12.91 -17.40
C GLY A 995 22.08 -14.36 -17.85
N LYS A 996 20.98 -15.11 -17.85
CA LYS A 996 20.66 -16.10 -18.89
C LYS A 996 19.22 -16.55 -18.69
N TRP A 997 18.41 -16.53 -19.74
CA TRP A 997 17.02 -16.95 -19.67
C TRP A 997 16.95 -18.48 -19.59
N ASP A 998 17.27 -19.03 -18.43
CA ASP A 998 16.82 -20.36 -18.05
C ASP A 998 15.29 -20.35 -18.05
N VAL A 999 14.70 -21.47 -18.41
CA VAL A 999 13.25 -21.68 -18.35
C VAL A 999 12.78 -21.49 -16.90
N VAL A 1000 12.36 -20.27 -16.55
CA VAL A 1000 11.91 -19.91 -15.20
C VAL A 1000 10.52 -20.51 -14.98
N ALA A 1001 10.49 -21.73 -14.45
CA ALA A 1001 9.27 -22.28 -13.87
C ALA A 1001 8.99 -21.59 -12.53
N ARG A 1002 7.93 -20.81 -12.45
CA ARG A 1002 7.51 -20.20 -11.17
C ARG A 1002 6.78 -21.25 -10.33
N ALA A 1003 6.97 -21.21 -9.02
CA ALA A 1003 6.13 -21.98 -8.12
C ALA A 1003 4.66 -21.58 -8.37
N PRO A 1004 3.77 -22.54 -8.63
CA PRO A 1004 2.38 -22.23 -8.92
C PRO A 1004 1.69 -21.70 -7.66
N SER A 1005 0.93 -20.62 -7.79
CA SER A 1005 0.14 -20.06 -6.71
C SER A 1005 -1.21 -19.57 -7.23
N LEU A 1006 -2.25 -19.78 -6.44
CA LEU A 1006 -3.58 -19.24 -6.66
C LEU A 1006 -3.88 -18.28 -5.51
N ASP A 1007 -4.35 -17.08 -5.85
CA ASP A 1007 -4.75 -16.10 -4.85
C ASP A 1007 -6.04 -16.54 -4.18
N GLN A 1008 -6.05 -16.53 -2.84
CA GLN A 1008 -7.17 -16.91 -2.01
C GLN A 1008 -8.43 -16.08 -2.29
N ASN A 1009 -8.28 -14.84 -2.79
CA ASN A 1009 -9.40 -13.99 -3.17
C ASN A 1009 -10.26 -14.57 -4.32
N TYR A 1010 -9.78 -15.58 -5.06
CA TYR A 1010 -10.51 -16.18 -6.19
C TYR A 1010 -11.76 -16.94 -5.72
N PHE A 1011 -11.79 -17.31 -4.45
CA PHE A 1011 -12.88 -18.06 -3.83
C PHE A 1011 -13.96 -17.15 -3.21
N ASP A 1012 -13.67 -15.86 -2.98
CA ASP A 1012 -14.59 -14.91 -2.34
C ASP A 1012 -15.30 -14.01 -3.38
N PRO A 1013 -16.61 -14.19 -3.63
CA PRO A 1013 -17.35 -13.35 -4.57
C PRO A 1013 -17.53 -11.90 -4.09
N ASN A 1014 -17.32 -11.60 -2.79
CA ASN A 1014 -17.39 -10.25 -2.25
C ASN A 1014 -16.08 -9.45 -2.46
N LYS A 1015 -14.97 -10.12 -2.79
CA LYS A 1015 -13.66 -9.47 -3.02
C LYS A 1015 -13.47 -9.17 -4.49
N VAL A 1016 -13.35 -7.88 -4.82
CA VAL A 1016 -13.09 -7.45 -6.19
C VAL A 1016 -11.63 -7.66 -6.55
N ILE A 1017 -11.38 -8.51 -7.54
CA ILE A 1017 -10.03 -8.90 -7.99
C ILE A 1017 -9.57 -7.99 -9.12
N ILE A 1018 -10.45 -7.75 -10.10
CA ILE A 1018 -10.18 -6.82 -11.21
C ILE A 1018 -11.28 -5.76 -11.22
N TYR A 1019 -10.89 -4.53 -10.85
CA TYR A 1019 -11.73 -3.36 -11.02
C TYR A 1019 -11.75 -2.97 -12.50
N THR A 1020 -12.93 -3.00 -13.12
CA THR A 1020 -13.14 -2.25 -14.36
C THR A 1020 -13.19 -0.77 -14.01
N THR A 1021 -12.45 0.08 -14.72
CA THR A 1021 -12.56 1.54 -14.50
C THR A 1021 -13.89 2.13 -15.01
N ARG A 1022 -14.84 1.27 -15.43
CA ARG A 1022 -16.19 1.61 -15.93
C ARG A 1022 -16.88 2.68 -15.06
N TYR A 1023 -16.78 2.56 -13.72
CA TYR A 1023 -17.43 3.47 -12.77
C TYR A 1023 -16.47 4.41 -12.02
N GLN A 1024 -15.15 4.22 -12.12
CA GLN A 1024 -14.19 5.06 -11.42
C GLN A 1024 -13.75 6.25 -12.28
N THR A 1025 -14.31 7.43 -12.00
CA THR A 1025 -13.58 8.66 -12.32
C THR A 1025 -12.47 8.84 -11.29
N SER A 1026 -11.27 8.34 -11.60
CA SER A 1026 -10.07 8.87 -10.95
C SER A 1026 -10.08 10.39 -11.17
N ARG A 1027 -10.41 11.16 -10.11
CA ARG A 1027 -10.11 12.59 -10.05
C ARG A 1027 -8.59 12.72 -9.83
N SER A 1028 -7.80 12.20 -10.78
CA SER A 1028 -6.39 12.50 -10.82
C SER A 1028 -6.26 14.02 -10.90
N ARG A 1029 -5.55 14.62 -9.93
CA ARG A 1029 -5.07 16.00 -10.01
C ARG A 1029 -4.03 16.06 -11.13
N SER A 1030 -4.50 15.91 -12.36
CA SER A 1030 -3.69 15.95 -13.56
C SER A 1030 -3.18 17.38 -13.73
N LYS A 1031 -1.88 17.53 -13.87
CA LYS A 1031 -1.27 18.82 -14.21
C LYS A 1031 -1.93 19.36 -15.49
N PRO A 1032 -2.31 20.65 -15.57
CA PRO A 1032 -3.15 21.20 -16.63
C PRO A 1032 -2.56 21.07 -18.06
N TRP A 1033 -1.24 20.90 -18.16
CA TRP A 1033 -0.51 20.70 -19.42
C TRP A 1033 -0.43 19.23 -19.88
N LYS A 1034 -0.76 18.26 -19.02
CA LYS A 1034 -0.86 16.85 -19.45
C LYS A 1034 -2.29 16.61 -19.95
N PRO A 1035 -2.47 16.03 -21.15
CA PRO A 1035 -3.80 15.68 -21.62
C PRO A 1035 -4.43 14.69 -20.63
N ARG A 1036 -5.66 15.00 -20.18
CA ARG A 1036 -6.49 14.02 -19.50
C ARG A 1036 -6.93 12.99 -20.54
N ARG A 1037 -6.13 11.95 -20.72
CA ARG A 1037 -6.59 10.77 -21.41
C ARG A 1037 -7.58 10.10 -20.48
N ARG A 1038 -8.84 9.96 -20.93
CA ARG A 1038 -9.71 8.95 -20.34
C ARG A 1038 -8.97 7.64 -20.58
N SER A 1039 -8.58 6.95 -19.53
CA SER A 1039 -8.15 5.56 -19.68
C SER A 1039 -9.39 4.82 -20.15
N VAL A 1040 -9.56 4.70 -21.47
CA VAL A 1040 -10.53 3.76 -22.00
C VAL A 1040 -9.92 2.41 -21.65
N THR A 1041 -10.34 1.82 -20.53
CA THR A 1041 -9.85 0.50 -20.16
C THR A 1041 -10.51 -0.50 -21.08
N PHE A 1042 -9.68 -1.28 -21.73
CA PHE A 1042 -10.06 -2.61 -22.21
C PHE A 1042 -10.68 -3.37 -21.02
N ASP A 1043 -11.78 -4.07 -21.26
CA ASP A 1043 -12.67 -4.70 -20.27
C ASP A 1043 -13.61 -3.77 -19.53
N GLN A 1044 -14.86 -3.89 -19.95
CA GLN A 1044 -15.96 -3.57 -19.10
C GLN A 1044 -16.39 -4.76 -18.20
N LEU A 1045 -15.69 -5.90 -18.26
CA LEU A 1045 -15.98 -7.11 -17.49
C LEU A 1045 -15.42 -7.01 -16.07
N GLN A 1046 -16.30 -6.87 -15.08
CA GLN A 1046 -15.94 -6.83 -13.67
C GLN A 1046 -15.76 -8.25 -13.11
N ILE A 1047 -14.68 -8.48 -12.35
CA ILE A 1047 -14.33 -9.81 -11.84
C ILE A 1047 -14.15 -9.76 -10.32
N PRO A 1048 -15.00 -10.44 -9.54
CA PRO A 1048 -16.24 -11.13 -9.94
C PRO A 1048 -17.36 -10.14 -10.35
N LEU A 1049 -18.44 -10.64 -10.96
CA LEU A 1049 -19.58 -9.83 -11.39
C LEU A 1049 -20.25 -9.11 -10.18
N PRO A 1050 -20.78 -7.88 -10.36
CA PRO A 1050 -21.37 -7.10 -9.27
C PRO A 1050 -22.77 -7.61 -8.92
N LEU A 1051 -22.86 -8.73 -8.19
CA LEU A 1051 -24.14 -9.26 -7.73
C LEU A 1051 -24.55 -8.61 -6.39
N PRO A 1052 -25.84 -8.27 -6.20
CA PRO A 1052 -26.35 -7.79 -4.91
C PRO A 1052 -26.33 -8.91 -3.85
N HIS A 1053 -26.25 -8.51 -2.59
CA HIS A 1053 -26.37 -9.45 -1.47
C HIS A 1053 -27.74 -10.17 -1.52
N PRO A 1054 -27.83 -11.48 -1.19
CA PRO A 1054 -29.08 -12.24 -1.23
C PRO A 1054 -30.27 -11.58 -0.52
N GLY A 1055 -30.05 -10.87 0.60
CA GLY A 1055 -31.12 -10.13 1.29
C GLY A 1055 -31.77 -9.03 0.44
N VAL A 1056 -31.01 -8.42 -0.47
CA VAL A 1056 -31.54 -7.45 -1.44
C VAL A 1056 -32.34 -8.15 -2.54
N ILE A 1057 -31.90 -9.34 -2.98
CA ILE A 1057 -32.61 -10.18 -3.95
C ILE A 1057 -33.97 -10.62 -3.38
N ALA A 1058 -33.99 -11.10 -2.13
CA ALA A 1058 -35.21 -11.50 -1.42
C ALA A 1058 -36.23 -10.35 -1.35
N LEU A 1059 -35.81 -9.14 -0.96
CA LEU A 1059 -36.68 -7.96 -0.97
C LEU A 1059 -37.15 -7.57 -2.37
N SER A 1060 -36.31 -7.72 -3.40
CA SER A 1060 -36.69 -7.42 -4.78
C SER A 1060 -37.77 -8.38 -5.29
N ILE A 1061 -37.65 -9.68 -4.98
CA ILE A 1061 -38.67 -10.69 -5.31
C ILE A 1061 -39.95 -10.40 -4.53
N TYR A 1062 -39.87 -10.15 -3.22
CA TYR A 1062 -41.03 -9.82 -2.39
C TYR A 1062 -41.78 -8.58 -2.88
N ASN A 1063 -41.05 -7.53 -3.26
CA ASN A 1063 -41.63 -6.30 -3.81
C ASN A 1063 -42.32 -6.52 -5.17
N ARG A 1064 -41.85 -7.47 -5.98
CA ARG A 1064 -42.51 -7.88 -7.23
C ARG A 1064 -43.84 -8.57 -6.96
N GLU A 1065 -43.94 -9.34 -5.88
CA GLU A 1065 -45.19 -9.99 -5.46
C GLU A 1065 -46.17 -9.04 -4.73
N HIS A 1066 -45.66 -7.98 -4.08
CA HIS A 1066 -46.44 -7.06 -3.23
C HIS A 1066 -46.42 -5.59 -3.72
N GLU A 1067 -46.84 -5.35 -4.97
CA GLU A 1067 -46.80 -4.02 -5.61
C GLU A 1067 -47.56 -2.92 -4.83
N HIS A 1068 -48.61 -3.27 -4.08
CA HIS A 1068 -49.42 -2.32 -3.32
C HIS A 1068 -48.77 -1.83 -2.02
N SER A 1069 -47.74 -2.53 -1.50
CA SER A 1069 -47.02 -2.10 -0.30
C SER A 1069 -45.55 -2.53 -0.30
N PRO A 1070 -44.72 -1.99 -1.22
CA PRO A 1070 -43.33 -2.40 -1.36
C PRO A 1070 -42.47 -1.87 -0.21
N ASN A 1071 -41.46 -2.65 0.16
CA ASN A 1071 -40.39 -2.21 1.06
C ASN A 1071 -39.48 -1.24 0.30
N ASN A 1072 -39.31 -0.01 0.81
CA ASN A 1072 -38.46 0.98 0.18
C ASN A 1072 -36.96 0.68 0.43
N LEU A 1073 -36.29 0.14 -0.59
CA LEU A 1073 -34.85 -0.17 -0.55
C LEU A 1073 -33.95 1.07 -0.37
N GLU A 1074 -34.44 2.25 -0.74
CA GLU A 1074 -33.73 3.52 -0.60
C GLU A 1074 -33.86 4.14 0.80
N ASP A 1075 -34.70 3.57 1.67
CA ASP A 1075 -34.84 4.05 3.04
C ASP A 1075 -33.57 3.77 3.87
N ALA A 1076 -33.10 4.77 4.62
CA ALA A 1076 -31.88 4.68 5.41
C ALA A 1076 -31.98 3.57 6.48
N TYR A 1077 -33.18 3.35 7.02
CA TYR A 1077 -33.45 2.28 7.98
C TYR A 1077 -33.40 0.89 7.34
N CYS A 1078 -33.96 0.74 6.14
CA CYS A 1078 -33.91 -0.49 5.35
C CYS A 1078 -32.45 -0.86 5.02
N GLN A 1079 -31.64 0.11 4.59
CA GLN A 1079 -30.21 -0.09 4.34
C GLN A 1079 -29.44 -0.49 5.61
N ARG A 1080 -29.81 0.05 6.78
CA ARG A 1080 -29.21 -0.35 8.06
C ARG A 1080 -29.53 -1.80 8.40
N ILE A 1081 -30.77 -2.24 8.21
CA ILE A 1081 -31.18 -3.64 8.44
C ILE A 1081 -30.46 -4.58 7.47
N LEU A 1082 -30.37 -4.21 6.19
CA LEU A 1082 -29.65 -4.98 5.18
C LEU A 1082 -28.14 -5.09 5.48
N ARG A 1083 -27.54 -4.07 6.10
CA ARG A 1083 -26.16 -4.17 6.59
C ARG A 1083 -26.03 -5.15 7.75
N ALA A 1084 -26.93 -5.09 8.74
CA ALA A 1084 -26.95 -6.05 9.84
C ALA A 1084 -27.17 -7.49 9.36
N THR A 1085 -27.91 -7.68 8.26
CA THR A 1085 -28.13 -8.98 7.62
C THR A 1085 -26.86 -9.57 6.98
N LYS A 1086 -25.81 -8.78 6.75
CA LYS A 1086 -24.53 -9.30 6.25
C LYS A 1086 -23.66 -9.93 7.35
N ASP A 1087 -24.00 -9.65 8.60
CA ASP A 1087 -23.25 -10.07 9.78
C ASP A 1087 -24.02 -11.15 10.56
N THR A 1088 -25.09 -11.71 9.97
CA THR A 1088 -25.80 -12.87 10.52
C THR A 1088 -25.12 -14.17 10.10
N PRO A 1089 -24.94 -15.12 11.03
CA PRO A 1089 -24.36 -16.42 10.72
C PRO A 1089 -25.23 -17.17 9.71
N TYR A 1090 -24.57 -17.98 8.88
CA TYR A 1090 -25.28 -18.86 7.95
C TYR A 1090 -25.98 -19.99 8.70
N VAL A 1091 -27.26 -20.21 8.42
CA VAL A 1091 -28.07 -21.31 8.96
C VAL A 1091 -28.64 -22.10 7.78
N ASP A 1092 -28.40 -23.42 7.74
CA ASP A 1092 -28.97 -24.27 6.70
C ASP A 1092 -30.44 -24.57 7.02
N LEU A 1093 -31.32 -24.13 6.14
CA LEU A 1093 -32.76 -24.31 6.27
C LEU A 1093 -33.14 -25.66 5.64
N GLY A 1094 -32.75 -26.73 6.34
CA GLY A 1094 -33.00 -28.12 5.98
C GLY A 1094 -34.50 -28.51 6.00
N GLU A 1095 -34.80 -29.75 5.59
CA GLU A 1095 -36.16 -30.29 5.46
C GLU A 1095 -36.83 -30.65 6.81
N SER A 1096 -36.17 -30.38 7.95
CA SER A 1096 -36.55 -30.93 9.25
C SER A 1096 -36.54 -29.96 10.44
N MET A 1097 -36.42 -28.64 10.24
CA MET A 1097 -36.58 -27.70 11.36
C MET A 1097 -38.07 -27.42 11.59
N THR A 1098 -38.61 -27.95 12.69
CA THR A 1098 -39.93 -27.56 13.19
C THR A 1098 -39.93 -26.08 13.58
N GLU A 1099 -41.07 -25.38 13.47
CA GLU A 1099 -41.18 -23.95 13.81
C GLU A 1099 -40.64 -23.61 15.20
N GLU A 1100 -40.68 -24.57 16.12
CA GLU A 1100 -40.14 -24.46 17.48
C GLU A 1100 -38.60 -24.40 17.53
N GLU A 1101 -37.87 -25.11 16.67
CA GLU A 1101 -36.39 -25.07 16.65
C GLU A 1101 -35.87 -23.74 16.08
N MET A 1102 -36.63 -23.12 15.17
CA MET A 1102 -36.31 -21.83 14.58
C MET A 1102 -36.52 -20.66 15.56
N GLU A 1103 -37.37 -20.85 16.58
CA GLU A 1103 -37.54 -19.91 17.71
C GLU A 1103 -36.58 -20.22 18.88
N LEU A 1104 -36.16 -21.49 19.06
CA LEU A 1104 -35.28 -21.91 20.15
C LEU A 1104 -33.83 -21.42 20.01
N GLU A 1105 -33.26 -21.34 18.81
CA GLU A 1105 -31.92 -20.72 18.66
C GLU A 1105 -31.92 -19.20 18.80
N ALA A 1106 -33.09 -18.55 18.61
CA ALA A 1106 -33.28 -17.14 18.94
C ALA A 1106 -33.48 -16.90 20.44
N SER A 1107 -33.67 -17.96 21.23
CA SER A 1107 -33.97 -17.91 22.66
C SER A 1107 -33.06 -18.84 23.47
N THR A 1108 -31.78 -18.45 23.63
CA THR A 1108 -31.01 -18.93 24.78
C THR A 1108 -31.43 -18.15 26.03
N PRO A 1109 -31.70 -18.81 27.17
CA PRO A 1109 -32.28 -18.18 28.34
C PRO A 1109 -31.21 -17.48 29.20
N GLU A 1110 -31.33 -16.17 29.35
CA GLU A 1110 -30.80 -15.48 30.54
C GLU A 1110 -31.66 -15.88 31.74
N ASN A 1111 -31.20 -16.86 32.52
CA ASN A 1111 -31.64 -17.02 33.89
C ASN A 1111 -30.40 -16.97 34.79
N GLY A 1112 -30.29 -15.87 35.54
CA GLY A 1112 -29.37 -15.77 36.67
C GLY A 1112 -28.67 -14.42 36.80
N ALA A 1113 -29.41 -13.36 37.16
CA ALA A 1113 -28.89 -12.28 37.98
C ALA A 1113 -30.06 -11.41 38.46
N GLU A 1114 -30.70 -11.85 39.55
CA GLU A 1114 -31.33 -10.91 40.48
C GLU A 1114 -30.26 -9.97 41.05
N GLU A 1115 -30.74 -8.78 41.38
CA GLU A 1115 -30.07 -7.60 41.88
C GLU A 1115 -28.97 -7.90 42.93
N ASP A 1116 -27.74 -7.43 42.67
CA ASP A 1116 -26.75 -7.17 43.72
C ASP A 1116 -26.06 -5.82 43.45
N PRO A 1117 -26.30 -4.76 44.25
CA PRO A 1117 -25.93 -3.38 43.93
C PRO A 1117 -24.48 -3.03 44.28
N ASN A 1118 -23.58 -4.01 44.39
CA ASN A 1118 -22.24 -3.79 44.96
C ASN A 1118 -21.14 -4.62 44.30
N PHE A 1119 -20.99 -4.53 42.98
CA PHE A 1119 -19.71 -4.86 42.32
C PHE A 1119 -19.40 -3.84 41.22
N LEU A 1120 -19.38 -2.57 41.62
CA LEU A 1120 -18.83 -1.47 40.84
C LEU A 1120 -17.37 -1.28 41.25
N HIS A 1121 -16.45 -2.14 40.83
CA HIS A 1121 -15.02 -1.84 40.71
C HIS A 1121 -14.30 -3.07 40.12
N ILE A 1122 -13.44 -2.83 39.12
CA ILE A 1122 -12.54 -3.81 38.45
C ILE A 1122 -13.18 -4.56 37.26
N ALA A 1123 -13.72 -3.80 36.30
CA ALA A 1123 -13.71 -4.15 34.87
C ALA A 1123 -13.89 -2.89 34.01
N GLN A 1124 -13.30 -1.78 34.46
CA GLN A 1124 -13.36 -0.46 33.83
C GLN A 1124 -11.95 -0.01 33.42
N GLN A 1125 -11.20 -0.96 32.85
CA GLN A 1125 -9.91 -0.74 32.23
C GLN A 1125 -9.91 -1.68 31.01
N GLU A 1126 -9.76 -1.10 29.82
CA GLU A 1126 -9.86 -1.76 28.50
C GLU A 1126 -11.29 -1.92 27.94
N ARG A 1127 -11.91 -0.79 27.56
CA ARG A 1127 -12.77 -0.62 26.35
C ARG A 1127 -13.51 0.73 26.28
N THR A 1128 -13.04 1.76 27.00
CA THR A 1128 -13.36 3.15 26.66
C THR A 1128 -12.24 3.75 25.82
N PHE A 1129 -12.19 3.35 24.55
CA PHE A 1129 -11.43 4.05 23.51
C PHE A 1129 -12.16 3.90 22.17
N SER A 1130 -13.27 4.62 22.02
CA SER A 1130 -13.65 5.20 20.73
C SER A 1130 -14.90 6.06 20.89
N GLU A 1131 -14.78 7.30 20.40
CA GLU A 1131 -15.82 8.15 19.78
C GLU A 1131 -15.93 9.58 20.34
N GLU A 1132 -15.57 9.87 21.59
CA GLU A 1132 -15.65 11.26 22.11
C GLU A 1132 -14.33 12.07 22.06
N ASP A 1133 -13.16 11.44 21.92
CA ASP A 1133 -11.88 12.15 21.76
C ASP A 1133 -11.49 12.47 20.30
N MET A 1134 -12.18 11.88 19.31
CA MET A 1134 -11.97 12.21 17.89
C MET A 1134 -12.64 13.53 17.46
N ALA A 1135 -13.56 14.07 18.27
CA ALA A 1135 -14.21 15.36 18.01
C ALA A 1135 -13.45 16.55 18.63
N ARG A 1136 -12.46 16.30 19.51
CA ARG A 1136 -11.61 17.35 20.10
C ARG A 1136 -10.20 17.42 19.52
N LEU A 1137 -9.74 16.38 18.81
CA LEU A 1137 -8.45 16.40 18.09
C LEU A 1137 -8.50 16.99 16.67
N THR A 1138 -9.68 17.36 16.18
CA THR A 1138 -9.84 18.04 14.87
C THR A 1138 -9.82 19.57 14.92
N ASP A 1139 -9.87 20.19 16.10
CA ASP A 1139 -9.86 21.67 16.23
C ASP A 1139 -8.49 22.25 16.67
N ASP A 1140 -7.58 21.46 17.27
CA ASP A 1140 -6.29 21.97 17.75
C ASP A 1140 -5.09 21.78 16.80
N ASN A 1141 -5.19 20.97 15.73
CA ASN A 1141 -4.09 20.76 14.77
C ASN A 1141 -4.12 21.62 13.49
N VAL A 1142 -4.97 22.65 13.42
CA VAL A 1142 -4.98 23.61 12.28
C VAL A 1142 -4.35 24.96 12.63
N LYS A 1143 -3.93 25.20 13.88
CA LYS A 1143 -3.27 26.45 14.29
C LYS A 1143 -1.74 26.41 14.40
N GLU A 1144 -1.08 25.25 14.36
CA GLU A 1144 0.38 25.15 14.59
C GLU A 1144 1.25 24.60 13.44
N LEU A 1145 0.80 24.67 12.17
CA LEU A 1145 1.64 24.33 11.00
C LEU A 1145 1.63 25.42 9.90
N LYS A 1146 1.70 26.70 10.30
CA LYS A 1146 2.00 27.83 9.40
C LYS A 1146 3.15 28.75 9.84
N SER A 1147 3.97 28.32 10.79
CA SER A 1147 5.24 28.98 11.09
C SER A 1147 6.36 27.94 11.01
N VAL A 1148 7.43 28.25 10.24
CA VAL A 1148 8.65 27.45 9.97
C VAL A 1148 8.59 26.61 8.69
N ARG A 1149 8.85 27.22 7.52
CA ARG A 1149 10.21 27.54 7.03
C ARG A 1149 10.15 28.20 5.65
N ILE A 1150 10.58 29.46 5.61
CA ILE A 1150 11.44 29.97 4.55
C ILE A 1150 12.84 29.46 4.88
N VAL A 1151 13.35 28.51 4.10
CA VAL A 1151 14.71 28.38 3.52
C VAL A 1151 14.56 27.48 2.31
#